data_AF-A0A3R8U2D2-F1
#
_entry.id   AF-A0A3R8U2D2-F1
#
_cell.length_a   1.000
_cell.length_b   1.000
_cell.length_c   1.000
_cell.angle_alpha   90.00
_cell.angle_beta   90.00
_cell.angle_gamma   90.00
#
_symmetry.space_group_name_H-M   'P 1'
#
loop_
_entity.id
_entity.type
_entity.pdbx_description
1 polymer ?
#
loop_
_entity_poly.entity_id
_entity_poly.type
_entity_poly.pdbx_seq_one_letter_code
_entity_poly.pdbx_strand_id
1 'polypeptide(L)'
;MGHFTDAGPANAPEVTPAPDNAVEVLTTQIRAALHALAPGGHGAFARAIEQLQPDPDIHQGDSMEHQVKHLLKALPRARTSRQQMLRTASHVLARAADAELLLEYQVNKHSREQAQNHYPGAHVETSRGMSLGAAAGLPGIGEVSLTGSAHRTDSTSTYDDLAVAHFSTTTVTGRAALEVGLPAEVTAGAQAGVYTTRGSGQVDDKMQDHVLSLARASVARRLGGSRLLRIAKRLVGPRRDRYAERISTALAWQTRLPMLLGHSAPLRTPRFHPAAPVPIPATLRTVGGELAACAGIALLGAEVSAHAARTEVTINLPLRLTDMSAEACAVRQEIMVQRRLDERVAHLLERQSGPRSLTLQLVQRLRCTPAGASALATRLDAVKYLGAEFDHLEALARHALQAPRVAAPPLASLSRDWGGDGLHHEPVMVHMLDTLAWLQATPAPATADPTRQDWERLQECVQQLANRIHGSAIPHDRQRVHQATHAIRPMTQRVASRQGTVGLTSSLAIPGLDAAMRATVSRIERDDPDPLRAGTYIDLTLTGELTPALGELLAQIQRSVAGTGDRLPTEQIEHVLMHLSPSFPSTLNTRCVVRLFRPRFQQEPGFPAWCKGTHLQAVRLSAGSTQGLNLVAPVPVAPGVSIKPGLHYRRVEQVPQLEWLHDGTLTGPLLRYISLRTPDADEATTWATMLERHGADVDRLARTLAVPGSVPASEARYWLTREVGQQGPTRAQRAALAELTTLGHLQDPTARRSQMHRLFLAVSEVTLRAKRASPLIGAAVLPPSPLR
;
A
#
# COMPACT_ATOMS: atom_id res chain seq x y z
N MET A 1 35.62 -2.20 1.37
CA MET A 1 35.61 -2.10 2.85
C MET A 1 34.82 -0.87 3.24
N GLY A 2 33.78 -1.05 4.04
CA GLY A 2 33.02 0.03 4.67
C GLY A 2 32.70 -0.43 6.08
N HIS A 3 33.04 0.39 7.06
CA HIS A 3 32.82 0.12 8.47
C HIS A 3 31.33 -0.15 8.75
N PHE A 4 31.06 -1.16 9.57
CA PHE A 4 29.78 -1.34 10.27
C PHE A 4 29.62 -0.22 11.29
N THR A 5 29.32 0.99 10.82
CA THR A 5 28.71 2.00 11.68
C THR A 5 27.28 1.56 11.92
N ASP A 6 26.86 1.54 13.18
CA ASP A 6 25.47 1.44 13.61
C ASP A 6 24.52 2.04 12.57
N ALA A 7 23.88 1.18 11.78
CA ALA A 7 22.71 1.55 11.00
C ALA A 7 21.52 1.64 11.96
N GLY A 8 21.64 2.51 12.98
CA GLY A 8 20.50 3.20 13.56
C GLY A 8 19.77 4.01 12.48
N PRO A 9 18.59 4.59 12.77
CA PRO A 9 17.54 4.89 11.81
C PRO A 9 17.83 6.11 10.91
N ALA A 10 18.92 6.10 10.15
CA ALA A 10 19.18 7.03 9.06
C ALA A 10 18.21 6.80 7.86
N ASN A 11 17.46 5.71 7.91
CA ASN A 11 16.65 5.18 6.81
C ASN A 11 15.14 5.15 7.12
N ALA A 12 14.69 5.88 8.13
CA ALA A 12 13.25 6.13 8.29
C ALA A 12 12.73 6.81 7.02
N PRO A 13 11.46 6.57 6.60
CA PRO A 13 10.88 7.39 5.55
C PRO A 13 11.13 8.86 5.90
N GLU A 14 11.56 9.68 4.94
CA GLU A 14 11.44 11.13 5.11
C GLU A 14 10.03 11.35 5.64
N VAL A 15 9.97 11.83 6.89
CA VAL A 15 8.73 12.19 7.55
C VAL A 15 8.00 13.02 6.51
N THR A 16 6.80 12.59 6.09
CA THR A 16 5.97 13.40 5.19
C THR A 16 6.04 14.81 5.75
N PRO A 17 6.74 15.75 5.11
CA PRO A 17 7.06 17.00 5.78
C PRO A 17 5.73 17.60 6.17
N ALA A 18 5.58 17.91 7.47
CA ALA A 18 4.37 18.52 7.95
C ALA A 18 4.10 19.70 7.00
N PRO A 19 2.89 19.81 6.43
CA PRO A 19 2.61 20.91 5.53
C PRO A 19 2.84 22.20 6.32
N ASP A 20 3.88 22.94 5.94
CA ASP A 20 4.26 24.13 6.68
C ASP A 20 3.01 25.01 6.86
N ASN A 21 2.82 25.47 8.11
CA ASN A 21 1.96 26.57 8.51
C ASN A 21 0.48 26.30 8.91
N ALA A 22 -0.09 25.08 8.94
CA ALA A 22 -1.51 24.94 9.34
C ALA A 22 -1.81 25.43 10.77
N VAL A 23 -1.09 24.90 11.76
CA VAL A 23 -1.29 25.24 13.17
C VAL A 23 -0.98 26.71 13.42
N GLU A 24 0.13 27.22 12.90
CA GLU A 24 0.56 28.61 13.04
C GLU A 24 -0.46 29.60 12.46
N VAL A 25 -0.98 29.32 11.26
CA VAL A 25 -2.01 30.13 10.61
C VAL A 25 -3.30 30.11 11.44
N LEU A 26 -3.71 28.94 11.94
CA LEU A 26 -4.88 28.84 12.81
C LEU A 26 -4.69 29.61 14.12
N THR A 27 -3.55 29.49 14.78
CA THR A 27 -3.24 30.22 16.02
C THR A 27 -3.30 31.73 15.80
N THR A 28 -2.71 32.23 14.71
CA THR A 28 -2.76 33.66 14.36
C THR A 28 -4.20 34.14 14.15
N GLN A 29 -5.01 33.36 13.44
CA GLN A 29 -6.42 33.66 13.19
C GLN A 29 -7.27 33.60 14.47
N ILE A 30 -6.98 32.65 15.37
CA ILE A 30 -7.61 32.55 16.69
C ILE A 30 -7.31 33.80 17.52
N ARG A 31 -6.04 34.22 17.58
CA ARG A 31 -5.64 35.45 18.29
C ARG A 31 -6.35 36.68 17.72
N ALA A 32 -6.38 36.83 16.39
CA ALA A 32 -7.09 37.94 15.74
C ALA A 32 -8.59 37.96 16.08
N ALA A 33 -9.24 36.79 16.09
CA ALA A 33 -10.65 36.66 16.48
C ALA A 33 -10.89 36.99 17.97
N LEU A 34 -9.99 36.57 18.86
CA LEU A 34 -10.08 36.86 20.30
C LEU A 34 -9.84 38.35 20.59
N HIS A 35 -8.87 38.99 19.92
CA HIS A 35 -8.65 40.44 20.01
C HIS A 35 -9.88 41.23 19.53
N ALA A 36 -10.52 40.80 18.44
CA ALA A 36 -11.74 41.43 17.92
C ALA A 36 -12.96 41.27 18.86
N LEU A 37 -12.95 40.27 19.76
CA LEU A 37 -13.99 40.08 20.77
C LEU A 37 -13.81 40.98 22.01
N ALA A 38 -12.61 41.54 22.21
CA ALA A 38 -12.27 42.39 23.35
C ALA A 38 -11.46 43.63 22.92
N PRO A 39 -12.01 44.51 22.06
CA PRO A 39 -11.34 45.75 21.67
C PRO A 39 -11.13 46.61 22.93
N GLY A 40 -9.89 46.72 23.42
CA GLY A 40 -9.55 47.43 24.66
C GLY A 40 -9.49 46.58 25.94
N GLY A 41 -9.37 45.25 25.84
CA GLY A 41 -9.28 44.37 27.00
C GLY A 41 -8.12 44.70 27.96
N HIS A 42 -8.33 44.50 29.27
CA HIS A 42 -7.30 44.67 30.31
C HIS A 42 -6.00 43.96 29.94
N GLY A 43 -4.84 44.54 30.26
CA GLY A 43 -3.52 44.04 29.84
C GLY A 43 -3.20 42.60 30.26
N ALA A 44 -3.93 42.00 31.20
CA ALA A 44 -3.84 40.58 31.53
C ALA A 44 -4.50 39.66 30.46
N PHE A 45 -5.64 40.07 29.89
CA PHE A 45 -6.34 39.29 28.86
C PHE A 45 -5.60 39.35 27.51
N ALA A 46 -5.11 40.53 27.12
CA ALA A 46 -4.27 40.68 25.94
C ALA A 46 -2.99 39.84 26.04
N ARG A 47 -2.33 39.83 27.22
CA ARG A 47 -1.19 38.94 27.48
C ARG A 47 -1.56 37.46 27.37
N ALA A 48 -2.72 37.05 27.89
CA ALA A 48 -3.17 35.65 27.77
C ALA A 48 -3.48 35.24 26.32
N ILE A 49 -3.92 36.16 25.45
CA ILE A 49 -4.08 35.90 24.01
C ILE A 49 -2.71 35.74 23.33
N GLU A 50 -1.74 36.61 23.62
CA GLU A 50 -0.40 36.52 23.03
C GLU A 50 0.38 35.28 23.50
N GLN A 51 0.11 34.83 24.73
CA GLN A 51 0.64 33.59 25.30
C GLN A 51 -0.08 32.33 24.79
N LEU A 52 -1.17 32.47 24.01
CA LEU A 52 -1.88 31.33 23.46
C LEU A 52 -0.96 30.58 22.50
N GLN A 53 -0.51 29.41 22.91
CA GLN A 53 0.37 28.56 22.12
C GLN A 53 -0.21 27.14 22.05
N PRO A 54 -0.06 26.48 20.89
CA PRO A 54 -0.36 25.06 20.80
C PRO A 54 0.55 24.29 21.76
N ASP A 55 -0.04 23.45 22.61
CA ASP A 55 0.71 22.52 23.45
C ASP A 55 1.30 21.42 22.54
N PRO A 56 2.65 21.27 22.46
CA PRO A 56 3.25 20.20 21.68
C PRO A 56 2.89 18.80 22.22
N ASP A 57 2.44 18.72 23.48
CA ASP A 57 2.19 17.49 24.20
C ASP A 57 0.70 17.37 24.60
N ILE A 58 -0.18 17.27 23.60
CA ILE A 58 -1.67 17.19 23.69
C ILE A 58 -2.23 16.22 24.76
N HIS A 59 -1.40 15.32 25.28
CA HIS A 59 -1.72 14.40 26.36
C HIS A 59 -1.77 15.04 27.76
N GLN A 60 -1.17 16.22 27.97
CA GLN A 60 -0.99 16.82 29.30
C GLN A 60 -2.14 17.75 29.75
N GLY A 61 -3.16 17.97 28.91
CA GLY A 61 -4.42 18.60 29.32
C GLY A 61 -4.60 20.07 28.93
N ASP A 62 -3.55 20.76 28.46
CA ASP A 62 -3.61 22.16 28.04
C ASP A 62 -3.85 22.33 26.52
N SER A 63 -4.86 21.62 26.00
CA SER A 63 -5.22 21.71 24.58
C SER A 63 -5.67 23.12 24.19
N MET A 64 -5.45 23.53 22.93
CA MET A 64 -5.83 24.87 22.47
C MET A 64 -7.34 25.08 22.53
N GLU A 65 -8.15 24.02 22.33
CA GLU A 65 -9.60 24.06 22.60
C GLU A 65 -9.90 24.48 24.06
N HIS A 66 -9.17 23.95 25.04
CA HIS A 66 -9.38 24.28 26.45
C HIS A 66 -8.95 25.71 26.76
N GLN A 67 -7.76 26.14 26.30
CA GLN A 67 -7.26 27.50 26.48
C GLN A 67 -8.24 28.53 25.88
N VAL A 68 -8.67 28.34 24.63
CA VAL A 68 -9.65 29.22 23.97
C VAL A 68 -10.99 29.20 24.71
N LYS A 69 -11.47 28.03 25.16
CA LYS A 69 -12.72 27.95 25.94
C LYS A 69 -12.63 28.69 27.26
N HIS A 70 -11.48 28.68 27.93
CA HIS A 70 -11.24 29.47 29.15
C HIS A 70 -11.25 30.98 28.86
N LEU A 71 -10.56 31.43 27.82
CA LEU A 71 -10.59 32.84 27.39
C LEU A 71 -11.99 33.30 26.99
N LEU A 72 -12.73 32.46 26.26
CA LEU A 72 -14.11 32.74 25.86
C LEU A 72 -15.08 32.78 27.05
N LYS A 73 -14.81 32.06 28.16
CA LYS A 73 -15.59 32.14 29.39
C LYS A 73 -15.30 33.42 30.19
N ALA A 74 -14.07 33.92 30.13
CA ALA A 74 -13.69 35.17 30.78
C ALA A 74 -14.32 36.41 30.13
N LEU A 75 -14.76 36.31 28.88
CA LEU A 75 -15.44 37.38 28.16
C LEU A 75 -16.94 37.48 28.52
N PRO A 76 -17.53 38.70 28.57
CA PRO A 76 -18.97 38.88 28.74
C PRO A 76 -19.76 38.12 27.65
N ARG A 77 -21.02 37.75 27.94
CA ARG A 77 -21.89 37.09 26.94
C ARG A 77 -21.99 37.94 25.66
N ALA A 78 -22.03 37.27 24.51
CA ALA A 78 -22.11 37.92 23.21
C ALA A 78 -23.38 38.80 23.13
N ARG A 79 -23.21 40.06 22.75
CA ARG A 79 -24.30 41.04 22.60
C ARG A 79 -24.74 41.21 21.15
N THR A 80 -23.91 40.78 20.19
CA THR A 80 -24.19 40.88 18.76
C THR A 80 -24.00 39.54 18.05
N SER A 81 -24.69 39.36 16.92
CA SER A 81 -24.51 38.19 16.05
C SER A 81 -23.05 38.02 15.60
N ARG A 82 -22.36 39.14 15.30
CA ARG A 82 -20.92 39.17 14.97
C ARG A 82 -20.07 38.59 16.09
N GLN A 83 -20.30 38.98 17.34
CA GLN A 83 -19.56 38.43 18.49
C GLN A 83 -19.84 36.94 18.70
N GLN A 84 -21.09 36.50 18.53
CA GLN A 84 -21.41 35.07 18.64
C GLN A 84 -20.70 34.24 17.55
N MET A 85 -20.68 34.74 16.31
CA MET A 85 -19.97 34.10 15.21
C MET A 85 -18.46 34.05 15.42
N LEU A 86 -17.84 35.13 15.92
CA LEU A 86 -16.41 35.15 16.26
C LEU A 86 -16.07 34.13 17.37
N ARG A 87 -16.91 34.01 18.41
CA ARG A 87 -16.72 32.98 19.46
C ARG A 87 -16.77 31.57 18.90
N THR A 88 -17.75 31.28 18.03
CA THR A 88 -17.88 29.98 17.37
C THR A 88 -16.68 29.71 16.46
N ALA A 89 -16.26 30.69 15.67
CA ALA A 89 -15.07 30.59 14.82
C ALA A 89 -13.82 30.25 15.64
N SER A 90 -13.52 31.02 16.69
CA SER A 90 -12.36 30.76 17.57
C SER A 90 -12.38 29.34 18.14
N HIS A 91 -13.53 28.85 18.60
CA HIS A 91 -13.67 27.50 19.17
C HIS A 91 -13.47 26.41 18.11
N VAL A 92 -13.99 26.59 16.90
CA VAL A 92 -13.85 25.63 15.79
C VAL A 92 -12.42 25.59 15.26
N LEU A 93 -11.78 26.75 15.08
CA LEU A 93 -10.39 26.83 14.63
C LEU A 93 -9.44 26.17 15.65
N ALA A 94 -9.69 26.37 16.96
CA ALA A 94 -8.92 25.72 18.02
C ALA A 94 -9.05 24.18 17.97
N ARG A 95 -10.27 23.66 17.74
CA ARG A 95 -10.51 22.21 17.58
C ARG A 95 -9.82 21.59 16.37
N ALA A 96 -9.67 22.35 15.28
CA ALA A 96 -8.98 21.89 14.08
C ALA A 96 -7.47 21.89 14.26
N ALA A 97 -6.92 22.91 14.93
CA ALA A 97 -5.50 22.93 15.27
C ALA A 97 -5.11 21.81 16.25
N ASP A 98 -5.92 21.55 17.29
CA ASP A 98 -5.72 20.39 18.18
C ASP A 98 -5.77 19.06 17.41
N ALA A 99 -6.64 18.96 16.38
CA ALA A 99 -6.73 17.76 15.55
C ALA A 99 -5.52 17.60 14.62
N GLU A 100 -4.97 18.71 14.11
CA GLU A 100 -3.77 18.73 13.26
C GLU A 100 -2.52 18.33 14.03
N LEU A 101 -2.26 18.96 15.18
CA LEU A 101 -1.16 18.61 16.08
C LEU A 101 -1.22 17.13 16.52
N LEU A 102 -2.43 16.64 16.80
CA LEU A 102 -2.62 15.24 17.14
C LEU A 102 -2.29 14.32 15.96
N LEU A 103 -2.61 14.72 14.72
CA LEU A 103 -2.24 13.96 13.54
C LEU A 103 -0.73 14.00 13.30
N GLU A 104 -0.08 15.17 13.38
CA GLU A 104 1.37 15.34 13.28
C GLU A 104 2.11 14.43 14.27
N TYR A 105 1.68 14.46 15.54
CA TYR A 105 2.23 13.57 16.57
C TYR A 105 2.04 12.09 16.21
N GLN A 106 0.85 11.70 15.74
CA GLN A 106 0.60 10.30 15.36
C GLN A 106 1.38 9.88 14.11
N VAL A 107 1.53 10.75 13.11
CA VAL A 107 2.35 10.49 11.92
C VAL A 107 3.80 10.32 12.33
N ASN A 108 4.35 11.21 13.16
CA ASN A 108 5.71 11.09 13.68
C ASN A 108 5.91 9.80 14.49
N LYS A 109 4.95 9.48 15.36
CA LYS A 109 4.98 8.25 16.16
C LYS A 109 4.97 7.00 15.28
N HIS A 110 3.99 6.88 14.37
CA HIS A 110 3.87 5.72 13.48
C HIS A 110 5.02 5.66 12.47
N SER A 111 5.55 6.79 12.00
CA SER A 111 6.75 6.82 11.14
C SER A 111 7.95 6.20 11.84
N ARG A 112 8.17 6.54 13.13
CA ARG A 112 9.25 5.95 13.94
C ARG A 112 9.02 4.46 14.20
N GLU A 113 7.80 4.07 14.55
CA GLU A 113 7.44 2.66 14.79
C GLU A 113 7.53 1.81 13.52
N GLN A 114 7.23 2.37 12.34
CA GLN A 114 7.25 1.67 11.05
C GLN A 114 8.55 1.85 10.26
N ALA A 115 9.51 2.65 10.74
CA ALA A 115 10.79 2.88 10.06
C ALA A 115 11.52 1.56 9.76
N GLN A 116 11.46 0.61 10.71
CA GLN A 116 12.06 -0.71 10.56
C GLN A 116 11.28 -1.62 9.58
N ASN A 117 9.99 -1.38 9.41
CA ASN A 117 9.14 -2.16 8.51
C ASN A 117 9.14 -1.66 7.06
N HIS A 118 9.83 -0.55 6.76
CA HIS A 118 9.87 0.03 5.41
C HIS A 118 10.63 -0.84 4.40
N TYR A 119 11.52 -1.72 4.87
CA TYR A 119 12.36 -2.53 3.98
C TYR A 119 11.63 -3.74 3.40
N PRO A 120 11.95 -4.13 2.16
CA PRO A 120 11.39 -5.33 1.56
C PRO A 120 11.75 -6.62 2.29
N GLY A 121 10.72 -7.43 2.54
CA GLY A 121 10.83 -8.63 3.37
C GLY A 121 10.59 -8.36 4.86
N ALA A 122 10.29 -7.12 5.26
CA ALA A 122 9.79 -6.86 6.61
C ALA A 122 8.44 -7.55 6.81
N HIS A 123 8.30 -8.20 7.95
CA HIS A 123 7.14 -9.02 8.24
C HIS A 123 6.84 -9.04 9.73
N VAL A 124 5.61 -8.74 10.09
CA VAL A 124 5.07 -8.88 11.43
C VAL A 124 3.82 -9.71 11.35
N GLU A 125 3.77 -10.78 12.12
CA GLU A 125 2.65 -11.71 12.19
C GLU A 125 2.27 -11.93 13.65
N THR A 126 0.98 -11.87 13.95
CA THR A 126 0.43 -12.33 15.22
C THR A 126 -0.68 -13.33 14.94
N SER A 127 -0.47 -14.59 15.31
CA SER A 127 -1.45 -15.66 15.25
C SER A 127 -1.98 -16.01 16.63
N ARG A 128 -3.28 -16.30 16.71
CA ARG A 128 -3.98 -16.70 17.93
C ARG A 128 -5.01 -17.75 17.58
N GLY A 129 -5.08 -18.83 18.33
CA GLY A 129 -6.03 -19.90 18.01
C GLY A 129 -6.20 -20.93 19.10
N MET A 130 -7.03 -21.90 18.77
CA MET A 130 -7.36 -23.03 19.62
C MET A 130 -7.21 -24.32 18.81
N SER A 131 -6.81 -25.38 19.48
CA SER A 131 -6.76 -26.72 18.92
C SER A 131 -7.55 -27.68 19.79
N LEU A 132 -8.08 -28.71 19.15
CA LEU A 132 -8.68 -29.85 19.82
C LEU A 132 -8.19 -31.10 19.09
N GLY A 133 -7.56 -32.00 19.82
CA GLY A 133 -7.13 -33.28 19.30
C GLY A 133 -7.57 -34.45 20.16
N ALA A 134 -7.44 -35.64 19.60
CA ALA A 134 -7.51 -36.90 20.31
C ALA A 134 -6.21 -37.65 20.05
N ALA A 135 -5.73 -38.37 21.05
CA ALA A 135 -4.56 -39.21 20.90
C ALA A 135 -4.76 -40.56 21.58
N ALA A 136 -4.20 -41.59 20.97
CA ALA A 136 -4.23 -42.96 21.44
C ALA A 136 -2.80 -43.51 21.54
N GLY A 137 -2.45 -44.09 22.69
CA GLY A 137 -1.13 -44.62 22.98
C GLY A 137 -0.53 -44.10 24.29
N LEU A 138 0.72 -44.47 24.54
CA LEU A 138 1.48 -44.06 25.71
C LEU A 138 2.49 -42.98 25.30
N PRO A 139 2.43 -41.76 25.89
CA PRO A 139 3.40 -40.70 25.61
C PRO A 139 4.83 -41.20 25.82
N GLY A 140 5.71 -40.97 24.83
CA GLY A 140 7.12 -41.37 24.87
C GLY A 140 7.43 -42.83 24.49
N ILE A 141 6.42 -43.68 24.25
CA ILE A 141 6.59 -45.07 23.79
C ILE A 141 6.01 -45.22 22.38
N GLY A 142 4.78 -44.75 22.18
CA GLY A 142 4.08 -44.84 20.91
C GLY A 142 2.75 -44.13 21.00
N GLU A 143 2.57 -43.03 20.28
CA GLU A 143 1.35 -42.23 20.30
C GLU A 143 0.91 -41.88 18.87
N VAL A 144 -0.35 -42.15 18.55
CA VAL A 144 -1.02 -41.64 17.35
C VAL A 144 -1.94 -40.50 17.79
N SER A 145 -1.82 -39.34 17.15
CA SER A 145 -2.69 -38.20 17.44
C SER A 145 -3.32 -37.62 16.18
N LEU A 146 -4.55 -37.15 16.33
CA LEU A 146 -5.28 -36.37 15.34
C LEU A 146 -5.69 -35.05 15.99
N THR A 147 -5.32 -33.92 15.40
CA THR A 147 -5.59 -32.59 15.93
C THR A 147 -6.22 -31.69 14.87
N GLY A 148 -7.38 -31.12 15.19
CA GLY A 148 -7.97 -30.00 14.46
C GLY A 148 -7.59 -28.69 15.13
N SER A 149 -7.20 -27.66 14.37
CA SER A 149 -7.00 -26.32 14.94
C SER A 149 -7.56 -25.22 14.06
N ALA A 150 -8.00 -24.16 14.70
CA ALA A 150 -8.42 -22.93 14.06
C ALA A 150 -7.67 -21.77 14.70
N HIS A 151 -6.99 -20.97 13.89
CA HIS A 151 -6.31 -19.78 14.34
C HIS A 151 -6.58 -18.61 13.42
N ARG A 152 -6.62 -17.42 14.02
CA ARG A 152 -6.67 -16.15 13.34
C ARG A 152 -5.28 -15.54 13.34
N THR A 153 -4.84 -15.07 12.19
CA THR A 153 -3.55 -14.41 12.01
C THR A 153 -3.77 -13.01 11.46
N ASP A 154 -3.29 -12.01 12.17
CA ASP A 154 -3.14 -10.66 11.65
C ASP A 154 -1.67 -10.47 11.25
N SER A 155 -1.43 -10.08 10.00
CA SER A 155 -0.08 -9.96 9.42
C SER A 155 0.09 -8.65 8.68
N THR A 156 1.28 -8.06 8.75
CA THR A 156 1.71 -6.91 7.97
C THR A 156 3.03 -7.28 7.30
N SER A 157 3.11 -7.15 5.98
CA SER A 157 4.30 -7.51 5.20
C SER A 157 4.62 -6.44 4.18
N THR A 158 5.90 -6.13 4.04
CA THR A 158 6.42 -5.24 3.00
C THR A 158 7.05 -6.08 1.90
N TYR A 159 6.51 -5.96 0.68
CA TYR A 159 6.95 -6.74 -0.47
C TYR A 159 8.14 -6.08 -1.19
N ASP A 160 8.69 -6.79 -2.18
CA ASP A 160 9.83 -6.33 -3.00
C ASP A 160 9.54 -5.03 -3.77
N ASP A 161 8.27 -4.75 -4.04
CA ASP A 161 7.77 -3.53 -4.66
C ASP A 161 7.45 -2.42 -3.63
N LEU A 162 7.89 -2.55 -2.38
CA LEU A 162 7.64 -1.62 -1.26
C LEU A 162 6.17 -1.43 -0.87
N ALA A 163 5.26 -2.15 -1.55
CA ALA A 163 3.86 -2.24 -1.16
C ALA A 163 3.75 -2.92 0.21
N VAL A 164 2.93 -2.35 1.07
CA VAL A 164 2.67 -2.86 2.41
C VAL A 164 1.30 -3.51 2.39
N ALA A 165 1.23 -4.82 2.61
CA ALA A 165 -0.05 -5.49 2.78
C ALA A 165 -0.31 -5.85 4.23
N HIS A 166 -1.51 -5.54 4.68
CA HIS A 166 -2.05 -5.97 5.95
C HIS A 166 -3.18 -6.98 5.71
N PHE A 167 -3.05 -8.20 6.23
CA PHE A 167 -4.06 -9.24 6.11
C PHE A 167 -4.51 -9.74 7.48
N SER A 168 -5.82 -9.83 7.67
CA SER A 168 -6.46 -10.63 8.72
C SER A 168 -6.94 -11.92 8.08
N THR A 169 -6.33 -13.03 8.46
CA THR A 169 -6.61 -14.37 7.93
C THR A 169 -7.14 -15.29 9.02
N THR A 170 -7.96 -16.26 8.61
CA THR A 170 -8.40 -17.37 9.44
C THR A 170 -7.93 -18.65 8.78
N THR A 171 -7.17 -19.45 9.51
CA THR A 171 -6.63 -20.73 9.07
C THR A 171 -7.28 -21.84 9.87
N VAL A 172 -7.79 -22.84 9.14
CA VAL A 172 -8.27 -24.10 9.70
C VAL A 172 -7.31 -25.20 9.26
N THR A 173 -6.87 -26.02 10.20
CA THR A 173 -5.90 -27.09 9.99
C THR A 173 -6.43 -28.42 10.53
N GLY A 174 -6.11 -29.51 9.86
CA GLY A 174 -6.22 -30.86 10.37
C GLY A 174 -4.86 -31.54 10.27
N ARG A 175 -4.40 -32.14 11.37
CA ARG A 175 -3.08 -32.78 11.49
C ARG A 175 -3.20 -34.18 12.07
N ALA A 176 -2.47 -35.11 11.51
CA ALA A 176 -2.21 -36.43 12.06
C ALA A 176 -0.72 -36.55 12.38
N ALA A 177 -0.38 -37.10 13.53
CA ALA A 177 0.99 -37.37 13.92
C ALA A 177 1.13 -38.76 14.54
N LEU A 178 2.25 -39.40 14.27
CA LEU A 178 2.69 -40.67 14.83
C LEU A 178 4.06 -40.43 15.46
N GLU A 179 4.19 -40.74 16.75
CA GLU A 179 5.45 -40.73 17.47
C GLU A 179 5.73 -42.14 17.98
N VAL A 180 6.97 -42.62 17.81
CA VAL A 180 7.42 -43.94 18.27
C VAL A 180 8.74 -43.76 19.02
N GLY A 181 8.76 -44.18 20.29
CA GLY A 181 9.94 -44.23 21.14
C GLY A 181 10.47 -45.66 21.24
N LEU A 182 11.74 -45.86 20.89
CA LEU A 182 12.43 -47.15 21.08
C LEU A 182 13.25 -47.14 22.38
N PRO A 183 13.48 -48.29 23.04
CA PRO A 183 14.45 -48.37 24.12
C PRO A 183 15.84 -47.95 23.62
N ALA A 184 16.53 -47.09 24.39
CA ALA A 184 17.81 -46.40 24.08
C ALA A 184 17.72 -45.03 23.37
N GLU A 185 16.92 -44.10 23.90
CA GLU A 185 16.94 -42.66 23.56
C GLU A 185 16.73 -42.32 22.06
N VAL A 186 16.22 -43.29 21.27
CA VAL A 186 15.89 -43.10 19.86
C VAL A 186 14.42 -42.72 19.72
N THR A 187 14.16 -41.55 19.15
CA THR A 187 12.80 -41.08 18.83
C THR A 187 12.64 -40.99 17.32
N ALA A 188 11.52 -41.50 16.81
CA ALA A 188 11.12 -41.34 15.43
C ALA A 188 9.67 -40.84 15.36
N GLY A 189 9.40 -39.86 14.52
CA GLY A 189 8.08 -39.28 14.37
C GLY A 189 7.77 -38.91 12.93
N ALA A 190 6.49 -39.00 12.58
CA ALA A 190 5.97 -38.52 11.31
C ALA A 190 4.70 -37.71 11.55
N GLN A 191 4.58 -36.57 10.89
CA GLN A 191 3.39 -35.73 10.92
C GLN A 191 2.94 -35.41 9.50
N ALA A 192 1.62 -35.39 9.31
CA ALA A 192 0.95 -34.99 8.08
C ALA A 192 -0.18 -34.02 8.41
N GLY A 193 -0.27 -32.92 7.66
CA GLY A 193 -1.28 -31.90 7.89
C GLY A 193 -1.84 -31.33 6.60
N VAL A 194 -3.07 -30.86 6.66
CA VAL A 194 -3.72 -30.06 5.62
C VAL A 194 -4.31 -28.81 6.22
N TYR A 195 -4.30 -27.71 5.48
CA TYR A 195 -4.86 -26.46 5.93
C TYR A 195 -5.49 -25.64 4.82
N THR A 196 -6.44 -24.80 5.23
CA THR A 196 -7.09 -23.80 4.40
C THR A 196 -7.08 -22.47 5.14
N THR A 197 -6.61 -21.43 4.47
CA THR A 197 -6.55 -20.06 4.99
C THR A 197 -7.41 -19.19 4.11
N ARG A 198 -8.27 -18.38 4.73
CA ARG A 198 -9.03 -17.32 4.04
C ARG A 198 -8.79 -16.01 4.76
N GLY A 199 -8.57 -14.95 4.00
CA GLY A 199 -8.32 -13.64 4.57
C GLY A 199 -8.82 -12.52 3.70
N SER A 200 -8.97 -11.38 4.37
CA SER A 200 -9.20 -10.08 3.75
C SER A 200 -8.16 -9.13 4.28
N GLY A 201 -7.72 -8.22 3.42
CA GLY A 201 -6.64 -7.32 3.72
C GLY A 201 -6.75 -6.02 2.95
N GLN A 202 -5.75 -5.17 3.19
CA GLN A 202 -5.55 -3.91 2.50
C GLN A 202 -4.10 -3.87 2.05
N VAL A 203 -3.89 -3.35 0.85
CA VAL A 203 -2.57 -3.05 0.31
C VAL A 203 -2.46 -1.54 0.24
N ASP A 204 -1.41 -1.01 0.84
CA ASP A 204 -0.98 0.36 0.68
C ASP A 204 0.21 0.35 -0.29
N ASP A 205 0.20 1.21 -1.30
CA ASP A 205 1.27 1.25 -2.29
C ASP A 205 2.63 1.56 -1.65
N LYS A 206 2.63 2.31 -0.54
CA LYS A 206 3.84 2.68 0.22
C LYS A 206 3.65 2.68 1.73
N MET A 207 4.78 2.66 2.42
CA MET A 207 4.82 2.81 3.87
C MET A 207 4.30 4.18 4.36
N GLN A 208 4.52 5.26 3.62
CA GLN A 208 4.01 6.60 3.99
C GLN A 208 2.48 6.63 4.03
N ASP A 209 1.85 6.01 3.01
CA ASP A 209 0.41 5.85 2.88
C ASP A 209 -0.15 5.00 4.04
N HIS A 210 0.54 3.92 4.37
CA HIS A 210 0.24 3.08 5.53
C HIS A 210 0.34 3.85 6.86
N VAL A 211 1.42 4.61 7.05
CA VAL A 211 1.63 5.43 8.25
C VAL A 211 0.54 6.48 8.40
N LEU A 212 0.15 7.15 7.31
CA LEU A 212 -0.92 8.15 7.33
C LEU A 212 -2.27 7.49 7.64
N SER A 213 -2.55 6.29 7.10
CA SER A 213 -3.78 5.55 7.39
C SER A 213 -3.85 5.13 8.88
N LEU A 214 -2.75 4.63 9.45
CA LEU A 214 -2.63 4.29 10.88
C LEU A 214 -2.77 5.51 11.79
N ALA A 215 -2.12 6.62 11.42
CA ALA A 215 -2.18 7.87 12.15
C ALA A 215 -3.62 8.40 12.18
N ARG A 216 -4.30 8.46 11.04
CA ARG A 216 -5.71 8.87 10.96
C ARG A 216 -6.64 7.95 11.71
N ALA A 217 -6.46 6.63 11.63
CA ALA A 217 -7.25 5.68 12.42
C ALA A 217 -7.05 5.90 13.93
N SER A 218 -5.85 6.30 14.35
CA SER A 218 -5.54 6.63 15.75
C SER A 218 -6.16 7.96 16.19
N VAL A 219 -6.08 9.00 15.35
CA VAL A 219 -6.77 10.29 15.56
C VAL A 219 -8.28 10.08 15.64
N ALA A 220 -8.89 9.40 14.67
CA ALA A 220 -10.33 9.12 14.65
C ALA A 220 -10.80 8.37 15.90
N ARG A 221 -9.99 7.44 16.44
CA ARG A 221 -10.27 6.75 17.71
C ARG A 221 -10.25 7.69 18.91
N ARG A 222 -9.35 8.67 18.94
CA ARG A 222 -9.20 9.65 20.04
C ARG A 222 -10.26 10.76 19.98
N LEU A 223 -10.57 11.25 18.78
CA LEU A 223 -11.70 12.16 18.52
C LEU A 223 -13.06 11.46 18.67
N GLY A 224 -13.04 10.14 18.85
CA GLY A 224 -14.13 9.18 18.99
C GLY A 224 -15.11 9.40 20.15
N GLY A 225 -14.70 10.13 21.19
CA GLY A 225 -15.41 10.18 22.47
C GLY A 225 -15.20 8.90 23.32
N SER A 226 -15.91 8.79 24.43
CA SER A 226 -15.80 7.66 25.37
C SER A 226 -16.00 6.29 24.68
N ARG A 227 -15.42 5.22 25.26
CA ARG A 227 -15.41 3.85 24.68
C ARG A 227 -16.81 3.35 24.28
N LEU A 228 -17.86 3.69 25.04
CA LEU A 228 -19.24 3.24 24.81
C LEU A 228 -19.91 3.90 23.59
N LEU A 229 -19.73 5.21 23.41
CA LEU A 229 -20.21 5.93 22.22
C LEU A 229 -19.52 5.47 20.93
N ARG A 230 -18.28 4.96 21.04
CA ARG A 230 -17.54 4.37 19.92
C ARG A 230 -18.11 3.01 19.48
N ILE A 231 -18.59 2.19 20.42
CA ILE A 231 -19.20 0.89 20.11
C ILE A 231 -20.59 1.10 19.50
N ALA A 232 -21.40 1.99 20.09
CA ALA A 232 -22.72 2.34 19.57
C ALA A 232 -22.66 2.95 18.15
N LYS A 233 -21.71 3.86 17.89
CA LYS A 233 -21.54 4.45 16.55
C LYS A 233 -20.92 3.50 15.51
N ARG A 234 -20.14 2.49 15.94
CA ARG A 234 -19.62 1.44 15.03
C ARG A 234 -20.72 0.53 14.48
N LEU A 235 -21.81 0.37 15.21
CA LEU A 235 -22.94 -0.49 14.83
C LEU A 235 -23.99 0.25 13.97
N VAL A 236 -23.99 1.59 13.94
CA VAL A 236 -25.16 2.37 13.45
C VAL A 236 -24.82 3.46 12.42
N GLY A 237 -23.55 3.78 12.12
CA GLY A 237 -23.23 4.88 11.19
C GLY A 237 -22.06 4.63 10.23
N PRO A 238 -22.03 5.34 9.08
CA PRO A 238 -20.89 5.33 8.18
C PRO A 238 -19.62 5.79 8.92
N ARG A 239 -18.47 5.17 8.62
CA ARG A 239 -17.16 5.46 9.22
C ARG A 239 -16.66 6.85 8.79
N ARG A 240 -17.31 7.93 9.23
CA ARG A 240 -16.89 9.31 8.91
C ARG A 240 -15.54 9.61 9.56
N ASP A 241 -14.57 10.03 8.75
CA ASP A 241 -13.27 10.52 9.21
C ASP A 241 -13.48 11.83 9.99
N ARG A 242 -13.47 11.73 11.33
CA ARG A 242 -13.72 12.86 12.23
C ARG A 242 -12.66 13.95 12.14
N TYR A 243 -11.46 13.62 11.67
CA TYR A 243 -10.41 14.61 11.43
C TYR A 243 -10.79 15.48 10.21
N ALA A 244 -11.18 14.83 9.10
CA ALA A 244 -11.63 15.54 7.89
C ALA A 244 -12.87 16.41 8.15
N GLU A 245 -13.80 15.95 8.98
CA GLU A 245 -14.98 16.72 9.40
C GLU A 245 -14.59 18.01 10.17
N ARG A 246 -13.61 17.93 11.08
CA ARG A 246 -13.14 19.12 11.82
C ARG A 246 -12.44 20.13 10.91
N ILE A 247 -11.62 19.66 9.98
CA ILE A 247 -10.88 20.54 9.05
C ILE A 247 -11.80 21.22 8.06
N SER A 248 -12.72 20.48 7.45
CA SER A 248 -13.73 21.04 6.53
C SER A 248 -14.56 22.13 7.22
N THR A 249 -14.95 21.91 8.48
CA THR A 249 -15.64 22.92 9.29
C THR A 249 -14.75 24.15 9.55
N ALA A 250 -13.47 23.98 9.89
CA ALA A 250 -12.55 25.09 10.10
C ALA A 250 -12.30 25.90 8.83
N LEU A 251 -12.02 25.25 7.70
CA LEU A 251 -11.86 25.89 6.39
C LEU A 251 -13.10 26.72 6.01
N ALA A 252 -14.30 26.21 6.30
CA ALA A 252 -15.53 26.96 6.07
C ALA A 252 -15.60 28.25 6.89
N TRP A 253 -15.17 28.25 8.16
CA TRP A 253 -15.12 29.45 8.99
C TRP A 253 -14.06 30.45 8.54
N GLN A 254 -12.92 30.00 8.03
CA GLN A 254 -11.83 30.86 7.56
C GLN A 254 -12.24 31.78 6.41
N THR A 255 -13.12 31.30 5.51
CA THR A 255 -13.61 32.12 4.40
C THR A 255 -14.45 33.32 4.86
N ARG A 256 -15.11 33.22 6.02
CA ARG A 256 -15.93 34.31 6.59
C ARG A 256 -15.14 35.19 7.56
N LEU A 257 -14.05 34.67 8.11
CA LEU A 257 -13.26 35.32 9.13
C LEU A 257 -12.76 36.73 8.70
N PRO A 258 -12.27 36.98 7.47
CA PRO A 258 -11.89 38.34 7.05
C PRO A 258 -13.04 39.35 7.22
N MET A 259 -14.25 39.02 6.75
CA MET A 259 -15.43 39.89 6.90
C MET A 259 -15.78 40.11 8.37
N LEU A 260 -15.71 39.07 9.21
CA LEU A 260 -15.97 39.19 10.66
C LEU A 260 -14.91 40.04 11.37
N LEU A 261 -13.69 40.09 10.85
CA LEU A 261 -12.59 40.91 11.35
C LEU A 261 -12.55 42.31 10.69
N GLY A 262 -13.42 42.60 9.71
CA GLY A 262 -13.41 43.87 8.98
C GLY A 262 -12.28 44.01 7.95
N HIS A 263 -11.69 42.90 7.52
CA HIS A 263 -10.64 42.87 6.50
C HIS A 263 -11.25 42.60 5.11
N SER A 264 -10.77 43.31 4.10
CA SER A 264 -11.18 43.14 2.70
C SER A 264 -10.39 42.05 1.96
N ALA A 265 -9.17 41.74 2.41
CA ALA A 265 -8.32 40.71 1.82
C ALA A 265 -8.58 39.32 2.43
N PRO A 266 -8.52 38.24 1.64
CA PRO A 266 -8.58 36.88 2.16
C PRO A 266 -7.41 36.60 3.11
N LEU A 267 -7.67 35.90 4.21
CA LEU A 267 -6.63 35.46 5.13
C LEU A 267 -5.84 34.29 4.53
N ARG A 268 -4.59 34.14 4.95
CA ARG A 268 -3.74 33.00 4.57
C ARG A 268 -4.46 31.68 4.86
N THR A 269 -4.55 30.80 3.85
CA THR A 269 -5.19 29.48 4.00
C THR A 269 -4.20 28.49 4.64
N PRO A 270 -4.59 27.79 5.73
CA PRO A 270 -3.76 26.75 6.32
C PRO A 270 -3.61 25.58 5.35
N ARG A 271 -2.44 24.94 5.36
CA ARG A 271 -2.20 23.70 4.62
C ARG A 271 -2.26 22.54 5.59
N PHE A 272 -3.33 21.77 5.57
CA PHE A 272 -3.51 20.58 6.41
C PHE A 272 -2.93 19.34 5.74
N HIS A 273 -2.68 18.28 6.51
CA HIS A 273 -2.27 16.99 5.95
C HIS A 273 -3.26 16.47 4.88
N PRO A 274 -2.76 15.87 3.79
CA PRO A 274 -3.58 15.36 2.70
C PRO A 274 -4.54 14.27 3.17
N ALA A 275 -5.60 14.00 2.40
CA ALA A 275 -6.50 12.87 2.67
C ALA A 275 -5.69 11.57 2.82
N ALA A 276 -6.11 10.66 3.72
CA ALA A 276 -5.53 9.33 3.69
C ALA A 276 -5.80 8.72 2.30
N PRO A 277 -4.80 8.04 1.71
CA PRO A 277 -4.99 7.30 0.48
C PRO A 277 -6.07 6.25 0.69
N VAL A 278 -6.78 5.92 -0.38
CA VAL A 278 -7.84 4.92 -0.26
C VAL A 278 -7.20 3.54 -0.23
N PRO A 279 -7.50 2.70 0.78
CA PRO A 279 -6.89 1.39 0.89
C PRO A 279 -7.30 0.53 -0.29
N ILE A 280 -6.34 -0.17 -0.90
CA ILE A 280 -6.60 -1.10 -2.00
C ILE A 280 -7.05 -2.43 -1.38
N PRO A 281 -8.32 -2.84 -1.52
CA PRO A 281 -8.80 -4.05 -0.87
C PRO A 281 -8.18 -5.28 -1.53
N ALA A 282 -7.74 -6.23 -0.71
CA ALA A 282 -7.21 -7.51 -1.16
C ALA A 282 -7.89 -8.68 -0.45
N THR A 283 -8.04 -9.79 -1.15
CA THR A 283 -8.48 -11.07 -0.58
C THR A 283 -7.40 -12.12 -0.80
N LEU A 284 -7.29 -13.02 0.17
CA LEU A 284 -6.30 -14.09 0.17
C LEU A 284 -6.98 -15.42 0.43
N ARG A 285 -6.63 -16.42 -0.38
CA ARG A 285 -7.01 -17.81 -0.16
C ARG A 285 -5.77 -18.68 -0.31
N THR A 286 -5.45 -19.47 0.71
CA THR A 286 -4.39 -20.47 0.66
C THR A 286 -4.95 -21.84 0.94
N VAL A 287 -4.51 -22.84 0.19
CA VAL A 287 -4.73 -24.26 0.49
C VAL A 287 -3.37 -24.93 0.47
N GLY A 288 -3.05 -25.69 1.50
CA GLY A 288 -1.75 -26.34 1.60
C GLY A 288 -1.77 -27.61 2.42
N GLY A 289 -0.64 -28.29 2.39
CA GLY A 289 -0.36 -29.46 3.18
C GLY A 289 1.09 -29.47 3.64
N GLU A 290 1.34 -30.23 4.70
CA GLU A 290 2.65 -30.42 5.28
C GLU A 290 2.89 -31.88 5.60
N LEU A 291 4.13 -32.31 5.43
CA LEU A 291 4.65 -33.60 5.84
C LEU A 291 5.97 -33.32 6.56
N ALA A 292 6.17 -33.89 7.73
CA ALA A 292 7.50 -33.88 8.35
C ALA A 292 7.80 -35.24 8.95
N ALA A 293 9.08 -35.58 8.94
CA ALA A 293 9.64 -36.72 9.62
C ALA A 293 10.81 -36.25 10.47
N CYS A 294 10.90 -36.78 11.69
CA CYS A 294 12.03 -36.59 12.57
C CYS A 294 12.58 -37.96 12.99
N ALA A 295 13.90 -38.05 13.10
CA ALA A 295 14.59 -39.18 13.70
C ALA A 295 15.76 -38.64 14.52
N GLY A 296 15.90 -39.07 15.78
CA GLY A 296 16.98 -38.62 16.64
C GLY A 296 17.39 -39.64 17.69
N ILE A 297 18.63 -39.51 18.16
CA ILE A 297 19.23 -40.28 19.26
C ILE A 297 19.81 -39.26 20.24
N ALA A 298 19.31 -39.24 21.49
CA ALA A 298 19.84 -38.59 22.71
C ALA A 298 20.29 -37.11 22.66
N LEU A 299 21.08 -36.70 21.65
CA LEU A 299 21.66 -35.37 21.43
C LEU A 299 21.80 -35.01 19.92
N LEU A 300 21.36 -35.87 19.00
CA LEU A 300 21.47 -35.69 17.55
C LEU A 300 20.11 -35.95 16.89
N GLY A 301 19.61 -35.01 16.09
CA GLY A 301 18.32 -35.14 15.41
C GLY A 301 18.39 -34.65 13.97
N ALA A 302 17.94 -35.49 13.03
CA ALA A 302 17.67 -35.09 11.66
C ALA A 302 16.17 -34.80 11.52
N GLU A 303 15.85 -33.54 11.19
CA GLU A 303 14.49 -33.12 10.87
C GLU A 303 14.41 -32.85 9.37
N VAL A 304 13.47 -33.52 8.70
CA VAL A 304 13.11 -33.25 7.31
C VAL A 304 11.64 -32.88 7.27
N SER A 305 11.35 -31.66 6.85
CA SER A 305 9.98 -31.19 6.63
C SER A 305 9.80 -30.77 5.18
N ALA A 306 8.62 -31.05 4.64
CA ALA A 306 8.17 -30.67 3.32
C ALA A 306 6.79 -30.02 3.43
N HIS A 307 6.67 -28.78 2.96
CA HIS A 307 5.43 -28.02 2.91
C HIS A 307 5.09 -27.69 1.47
N ALA A 308 3.82 -27.80 1.09
CA ALA A 308 3.34 -27.38 -0.21
C ALA A 308 2.07 -26.54 -0.04
N ALA A 309 2.01 -25.38 -0.70
CA ALA A 309 0.87 -24.49 -0.62
C ALA A 309 0.54 -23.88 -1.98
N ARG A 310 -0.74 -23.56 -2.17
CA ARG A 310 -1.25 -22.75 -3.28
C ARG A 310 -2.01 -21.57 -2.70
N THR A 311 -1.53 -20.38 -2.98
CA THR A 311 -2.11 -19.11 -2.56
C THR A 311 -2.61 -18.37 -3.78
N GLU A 312 -3.83 -17.86 -3.69
CA GLU A 312 -4.42 -16.93 -4.64
C GLU A 312 -4.70 -15.62 -3.90
N VAL A 313 -4.15 -14.53 -4.42
CA VAL A 313 -4.37 -13.18 -3.92
C VAL A 313 -5.10 -12.40 -5.00
N THR A 314 -6.24 -11.80 -4.66
CA THR A 314 -6.95 -10.89 -5.55
C THR A 314 -6.88 -9.49 -4.98
N ILE A 315 -6.25 -8.58 -5.70
CA ILE A 315 -6.08 -7.18 -5.35
C ILE A 315 -7.02 -6.35 -6.23
N ASN A 316 -7.90 -5.57 -5.61
CA ASN A 316 -8.91 -4.78 -6.32
C ASN A 316 -8.39 -3.37 -6.55
N LEU A 317 -7.71 -3.14 -7.68
CA LEU A 317 -7.08 -1.86 -8.01
C LEU A 317 -8.16 -0.81 -8.32
N PRO A 318 -8.25 0.27 -7.54
CA PRO A 318 -9.16 1.37 -7.85
C PRO A 318 -8.56 2.22 -8.97
N LEU A 319 -9.30 2.39 -10.06
CA LEU A 319 -8.95 3.23 -11.20
C LEU A 319 -9.95 4.37 -11.32
N ARG A 320 -9.43 5.58 -11.24
CA ARG A 320 -10.23 6.77 -11.41
C ARG A 320 -10.52 6.99 -12.88
N LEU A 321 -11.80 6.94 -13.25
CA LEU A 321 -12.18 7.07 -14.66
C LEU A 321 -11.84 8.45 -15.23
N THR A 322 -11.90 9.51 -14.40
CA THR A 322 -11.56 10.90 -14.75
C THR A 322 -10.06 11.19 -14.84
N ASP A 323 -9.21 10.18 -14.65
CA ASP A 323 -7.77 10.36 -14.82
C ASP A 323 -7.35 10.29 -16.30
N MET A 324 -6.30 11.05 -16.66
CA MET A 324 -5.69 11.03 -18.00
C MET A 324 -4.65 9.92 -18.19
N SER A 325 -4.48 9.04 -17.21
CA SER A 325 -3.54 7.92 -17.33
C SER A 325 -3.97 7.00 -18.49
N ALA A 326 -2.99 6.43 -19.20
CA ALA A 326 -3.28 5.52 -20.31
C ALA A 326 -4.21 4.35 -19.89
N GLU A 327 -4.11 3.91 -18.63
CA GLU A 327 -4.96 2.87 -18.07
C GLU A 327 -6.38 3.34 -17.81
N ALA A 328 -6.57 4.51 -17.20
CA ALA A 328 -7.89 5.11 -17.01
C ALA A 328 -8.59 5.37 -18.36
N CYS A 329 -7.85 5.87 -19.35
CA CYS A 329 -8.34 6.06 -20.71
C CYS A 329 -8.80 4.75 -21.37
N ALA A 330 -8.02 3.67 -21.25
CA ALA A 330 -8.38 2.37 -21.81
C ALA A 330 -9.62 1.77 -21.14
N VAL A 331 -9.65 1.76 -19.79
CA VAL A 331 -10.77 1.23 -19.00
C VAL A 331 -12.07 1.97 -19.29
N ARG A 332 -12.00 3.29 -19.49
CA ARG A 332 -13.16 4.11 -19.83
C ARG A 332 -13.78 3.76 -21.19
N GLN A 333 -13.00 3.19 -22.11
CA GLN A 333 -13.48 2.71 -23.40
C GLN A 333 -14.00 1.27 -23.36
N GLU A 334 -13.89 0.57 -22.22
CA GLU A 334 -14.46 -0.77 -22.09
C GLU A 334 -15.99 -0.73 -22.13
N ILE A 335 -16.58 -1.60 -22.95
CA ILE A 335 -18.04 -1.63 -23.21
C ILE A 335 -18.84 -1.74 -21.91
N MET A 336 -18.39 -2.56 -20.95
CA MET A 336 -19.08 -2.74 -19.67
C MET A 336 -19.04 -1.47 -18.80
N VAL A 337 -17.92 -0.75 -18.80
CA VAL A 337 -17.78 0.52 -18.07
C VAL A 337 -18.62 1.61 -18.73
N GLN A 338 -18.57 1.74 -20.05
CA GLN A 338 -19.38 2.71 -20.80
C GLN A 338 -20.88 2.47 -20.59
N ARG A 339 -21.32 1.21 -20.72
CA ARG A 339 -22.71 0.83 -20.46
C ARG A 339 -23.13 1.21 -19.05
N ARG A 340 -22.27 0.95 -18.06
CA ARG A 340 -22.57 1.25 -16.65
C ARG A 340 -22.61 2.75 -16.36
N LEU A 341 -21.72 3.54 -16.97
CA LEU A 341 -21.75 5.00 -16.91
C LEU A 341 -23.04 5.53 -17.55
N ASP A 342 -23.42 5.04 -18.73
CA ASP A 342 -24.64 5.47 -19.40
C ASP A 342 -25.89 5.10 -18.59
N GLU A 343 -25.96 3.90 -18.00
CA GLU A 343 -27.04 3.50 -17.08
C GLU A 343 -27.15 4.44 -15.87
N ARG A 344 -26.03 4.85 -15.27
CA ARG A 344 -26.00 5.75 -14.11
C ARG A 344 -26.46 7.17 -14.47
N VAL A 345 -26.02 7.68 -15.63
CA VAL A 345 -26.43 9.00 -16.15
C VAL A 345 -27.90 8.97 -16.60
N ALA A 346 -28.35 7.89 -17.24
CA ALA A 346 -29.75 7.70 -17.63
C ALA A 346 -30.69 7.77 -16.42
N HIS A 347 -30.36 7.02 -15.36
CA HIS A 347 -31.15 7.01 -14.13
C HIS A 347 -31.26 8.39 -13.48
N LEU A 348 -30.21 9.21 -13.58
CA LEU A 348 -30.23 10.60 -13.09
C LEU A 348 -31.20 11.46 -13.90
N LEU A 349 -31.21 11.31 -15.23
CA LEU A 349 -32.10 12.05 -16.13
C LEU A 349 -33.56 11.59 -16.02
N GLU A 350 -33.81 10.28 -15.90
CA GLU A 350 -35.16 9.69 -15.80
C GLU A 350 -35.89 10.06 -14.52
N ARG A 351 -35.15 10.30 -13.43
CA ARG A 351 -35.71 10.77 -12.16
C ARG A 351 -36.31 12.18 -12.23
N GLN A 352 -36.03 12.94 -13.27
CA GLN A 352 -36.45 14.33 -13.41
C GLN A 352 -37.32 14.51 -14.64
N SER A 353 -38.56 14.97 -14.43
CA SER A 353 -39.43 15.43 -15.51
C SER A 353 -38.91 16.76 -16.06
N GLY A 354 -37.82 16.71 -16.83
CA GLY A 354 -37.07 17.87 -17.34
C GLY A 354 -35.96 18.32 -16.37
N PRO A 355 -34.67 18.04 -16.67
CA PRO A 355 -33.59 18.45 -15.80
C PRO A 355 -33.48 19.97 -15.69
N ARG A 356 -33.44 20.51 -14.47
CA ARG A 356 -33.26 21.95 -14.21
C ARG A 356 -31.81 22.41 -14.35
N SER A 357 -30.88 21.49 -14.10
CA SER A 357 -29.45 21.70 -14.34
C SER A 357 -29.17 21.87 -15.83
N LEU A 358 -28.50 22.97 -16.20
CA LEU A 358 -28.08 23.21 -17.58
C LEU A 358 -27.13 22.12 -18.06
N THR A 359 -26.27 21.63 -17.17
CA THR A 359 -25.37 20.49 -17.43
C THR A 359 -26.17 19.26 -17.87
N LEU A 360 -27.18 18.88 -17.09
CA LEU A 360 -27.99 17.69 -17.38
C LEU A 360 -28.85 17.85 -18.64
N GLN A 361 -29.30 19.07 -18.96
CA GLN A 361 -29.97 19.33 -20.25
C GLN A 361 -29.03 19.10 -21.45
N LEU A 362 -27.77 19.55 -21.37
CA LEU A 362 -26.79 19.31 -22.42
C LEU A 362 -26.42 17.83 -22.52
N VAL A 363 -26.27 17.13 -21.39
CA VAL A 363 -26.05 15.69 -21.35
C VAL A 363 -27.22 14.94 -22.01
N GLN A 364 -28.46 15.32 -21.74
CA GLN A 364 -29.64 14.74 -22.38
C GLN A 364 -29.61 14.92 -23.91
N ARG A 365 -29.25 16.11 -24.41
CA ARG A 365 -29.09 16.36 -25.86
C ARG A 365 -27.98 15.51 -26.47
N LEU A 366 -26.84 15.41 -25.78
CA LEU A 366 -25.69 14.59 -26.20
C LEU A 366 -26.04 13.11 -26.26
N ARG A 367 -26.86 12.58 -25.34
CA ARG A 367 -27.32 11.19 -25.40
C ARG A 367 -28.18 10.91 -26.64
N CYS A 368 -29.01 11.86 -27.06
CA CYS A 368 -29.80 11.73 -28.29
C CYS A 368 -28.94 11.86 -29.56
N THR A 369 -27.83 12.61 -29.51
CA THR A 369 -26.98 12.92 -30.68
C THR A 369 -25.48 12.85 -30.36
N PRO A 370 -24.93 11.67 -30.00
CA PRO A 370 -23.58 11.57 -29.42
C PRO A 370 -22.44 11.91 -30.39
N ALA A 371 -22.67 11.76 -31.70
CA ALA A 371 -21.70 11.98 -32.78
C ALA A 371 -22.03 13.20 -33.67
N GLY A 372 -22.87 14.13 -33.20
CA GLY A 372 -23.18 15.36 -33.95
C GLY A 372 -21.94 16.25 -34.14
N ALA A 373 -21.94 17.08 -35.20
CA ALA A 373 -20.82 17.97 -35.52
C ALA A 373 -20.43 18.94 -34.39
N SER A 374 -21.39 19.35 -33.55
CA SER A 374 -21.17 20.22 -32.39
C SER A 374 -20.95 19.47 -31.07
N ALA A 375 -20.90 18.13 -31.09
CA ALA A 375 -20.99 17.33 -29.87
C ALA A 375 -19.76 17.49 -28.96
N LEU A 376 -18.58 17.79 -29.50
CA LEU A 376 -17.39 18.06 -28.68
C LEU A 376 -17.48 19.43 -27.99
N ALA A 377 -17.91 20.47 -28.71
CA ALA A 377 -18.17 21.79 -28.13
C ALA A 377 -19.25 21.72 -27.04
N THR A 378 -20.35 21.00 -27.28
CA THR A 378 -21.41 20.79 -26.29
C THR A 378 -20.91 20.07 -25.02
N ARG A 379 -19.94 19.14 -25.14
CA ARG A 379 -19.30 18.50 -23.98
C ARG A 379 -18.45 19.49 -23.18
N LEU A 380 -17.66 20.33 -23.84
CA LEU A 380 -16.89 21.39 -23.18
C LEU A 380 -17.80 22.37 -22.43
N ASP A 381 -18.91 22.78 -23.04
CA ASP A 381 -19.92 23.62 -22.40
C ASP A 381 -20.54 22.91 -21.18
N ALA A 382 -20.89 21.63 -21.30
CA ALA A 382 -21.42 20.86 -20.18
C ALA A 382 -20.43 20.79 -19.00
N VAL A 383 -19.13 20.59 -19.27
CA VAL A 383 -18.09 20.60 -18.22
C VAL A 383 -17.99 21.98 -17.56
N LYS A 384 -18.07 23.06 -18.34
CA LYS A 384 -18.06 24.44 -17.82
C LYS A 384 -19.26 24.72 -16.91
N TYR A 385 -20.47 24.32 -17.33
CA TYR A 385 -21.68 24.49 -16.51
C TYR A 385 -21.63 23.61 -15.24
N LEU A 386 -21.12 22.39 -15.34
CA LEU A 386 -20.91 21.52 -14.17
C LEU A 386 -19.96 22.19 -13.17
N GLY A 387 -18.90 22.85 -13.65
CA GLY A 387 -17.99 23.62 -12.83
C GLY A 387 -18.69 24.73 -12.05
N ALA A 388 -19.55 25.52 -12.71
CA ALA A 388 -20.32 26.58 -12.07
C ALA A 388 -21.35 26.04 -11.05
N GLU A 389 -22.00 24.91 -11.37
CA GLU A 389 -22.93 24.24 -10.45
C GLU A 389 -22.21 23.69 -9.21
N PHE A 390 -21.01 23.14 -9.39
CA PHE A 390 -20.16 22.71 -8.28
C PHE A 390 -19.67 23.89 -7.43
N ASP A 391 -19.30 25.01 -8.04
CA ASP A 391 -18.95 26.25 -7.30
C ASP A 391 -20.13 26.73 -6.44
N HIS A 392 -21.35 26.64 -6.98
CA HIS A 392 -22.57 26.96 -6.24
C HIS A 392 -22.83 25.98 -5.09
N LEU A 393 -22.64 24.68 -5.31
CA LEU A 393 -22.73 23.64 -4.27
C LEU A 393 -21.74 23.93 -3.13
N GLU A 394 -20.48 24.21 -3.46
CA GLU A 394 -19.44 24.48 -2.47
C GLU A 394 -19.69 25.79 -1.71
N ALA A 395 -20.19 26.83 -2.39
CA ALA A 395 -20.60 28.07 -1.73
C ALA A 395 -21.76 27.85 -0.74
N LEU A 396 -22.80 27.13 -1.16
CA LEU A 396 -23.97 26.84 -0.33
C LEU A 396 -23.64 25.91 0.84
N ALA A 397 -22.86 24.85 0.62
CA ALA A 397 -22.43 23.93 1.66
C ALA A 397 -21.57 24.65 2.72
N ARG A 398 -20.65 25.52 2.29
CA ARG A 398 -19.90 26.39 3.21
C ARG A 398 -20.82 27.34 3.99
N HIS A 399 -21.80 27.93 3.32
CA HIS A 399 -22.76 28.81 3.99
C HIS A 399 -23.63 28.05 5.00
N ALA A 400 -24.00 26.79 4.71
CA ALA A 400 -24.79 25.95 5.61
C ALA A 400 -24.09 25.62 6.93
N LEU A 401 -22.76 25.53 6.93
CA LEU A 401 -21.97 25.35 8.17
C LEU A 401 -22.01 26.59 9.08
N GLN A 402 -22.37 27.75 8.54
CA GLN A 402 -22.38 29.03 9.26
C GLN A 402 -23.80 29.50 9.57
N ALA A 403 -24.74 29.30 8.65
CA ALA A 403 -26.12 29.78 8.68
C ALA A 403 -27.08 28.74 8.07
N PRO A 404 -27.28 27.58 8.73
CA PRO A 404 -28.00 26.44 8.15
C PRO A 404 -29.44 26.77 7.75
N ARG A 405 -30.13 27.64 8.50
CA ARG A 405 -31.52 28.04 8.20
C ARG A 405 -31.69 28.74 6.84
N VAL A 406 -30.67 29.47 6.38
CA VAL A 406 -30.71 30.23 5.13
C VAL A 406 -30.20 29.38 3.97
N ALA A 407 -29.14 28.61 4.19
CA ALA A 407 -28.48 27.84 3.14
C ALA A 407 -29.11 26.46 2.87
N ALA A 408 -29.78 25.84 3.86
CA ALA A 408 -30.29 24.48 3.70
C ALA A 408 -31.36 24.34 2.60
N PRO A 409 -32.35 25.25 2.45
CA PRO A 409 -33.33 25.14 1.37
C PRO A 409 -32.73 25.19 -0.05
N PRO A 410 -31.89 26.19 -0.43
CA PRO A 410 -31.28 26.20 -1.76
C PRO A 410 -30.30 25.03 -1.96
N LEU A 411 -29.57 24.61 -0.92
CA LEU A 411 -28.69 23.45 -0.98
C LEU A 411 -29.45 22.14 -1.22
N ALA A 412 -30.60 21.97 -0.56
CA ALA A 412 -31.48 20.83 -0.78
C ALA A 412 -32.17 20.86 -2.15
N SER A 413 -32.42 22.05 -2.71
CA SER A 413 -32.89 22.18 -4.09
C SER A 413 -31.82 21.71 -5.08
N LEU A 414 -30.61 22.26 -5.00
CA LEU A 414 -29.50 21.89 -5.87
C LEU A 414 -29.16 20.39 -5.75
N SER A 415 -29.21 19.85 -4.53
CA SER A 415 -28.99 18.42 -4.30
C SER A 415 -30.04 17.55 -4.99
N ARG A 416 -31.32 17.94 -4.95
CA ARG A 416 -32.40 17.24 -5.67
C ARG A 416 -32.26 17.37 -7.19
N ASP A 417 -31.80 18.52 -7.68
CA ASP A 417 -31.48 18.74 -9.10
C ASP A 417 -30.35 17.83 -9.58
N TRP A 418 -29.57 17.26 -8.66
CA TRP A 418 -28.55 16.24 -8.94
C TRP A 418 -28.92 14.85 -8.40
N GLY A 419 -30.21 14.58 -8.13
CA GLY A 419 -30.71 13.25 -7.75
C GLY A 419 -30.39 12.81 -6.31
N GLY A 420 -29.92 13.74 -5.46
CA GLY A 420 -29.68 13.55 -4.04
C GLY A 420 -30.94 13.72 -3.17
N ASP A 421 -30.81 13.35 -1.90
CA ASP A 421 -31.89 13.40 -0.89
C ASP A 421 -32.04 14.79 -0.23
N GLY A 422 -31.22 15.77 -0.62
CA GLY A 422 -31.20 17.11 -0.02
C GLY A 422 -30.45 17.20 1.31
N LEU A 423 -29.98 16.07 1.86
CA LEU A 423 -29.33 15.99 3.18
C LEU A 423 -27.83 15.68 3.05
N HIS A 424 -27.45 14.90 2.04
CA HIS A 424 -26.09 14.42 1.83
C HIS A 424 -25.47 14.99 0.55
N HIS A 425 -24.20 15.38 0.62
CA HIS A 425 -23.45 15.91 -0.53
C HIS A 425 -22.82 14.81 -1.36
N GLU A 426 -22.53 13.65 -0.76
CA GLU A 426 -21.86 12.53 -1.41
C GLU A 426 -22.58 12.05 -2.68
N PRO A 427 -23.92 11.84 -2.70
CA PRO A 427 -24.60 11.41 -3.93
C PRO A 427 -24.46 12.42 -5.06
N VAL A 428 -24.56 13.72 -4.76
CA VAL A 428 -24.42 14.81 -5.73
C VAL A 428 -23.01 14.81 -6.33
N MET A 429 -21.99 14.72 -5.48
CA MET A 429 -20.59 14.65 -5.92
C MET A 429 -20.32 13.41 -6.78
N VAL A 430 -20.87 12.25 -6.40
CA VAL A 430 -20.77 11.02 -7.20
C VAL A 430 -21.41 11.21 -8.57
N HIS A 431 -22.61 11.80 -8.65
CA HIS A 431 -23.28 12.06 -9.92
C HIS A 431 -22.54 13.05 -10.81
N MET A 432 -21.99 14.11 -10.22
CA MET A 432 -21.14 15.06 -10.94
C MET A 432 -19.90 14.36 -11.51
N LEU A 433 -19.23 13.52 -10.71
CA LEU A 433 -18.04 12.76 -11.15
C LEU A 433 -18.37 11.70 -12.22
N ASP A 434 -19.49 10.97 -12.08
CA ASP A 434 -19.96 10.02 -13.09
C ASP A 434 -20.33 10.73 -14.40
N THR A 435 -20.96 11.91 -14.31
CA THR A 435 -21.29 12.74 -15.47
C THR A 435 -20.03 13.25 -16.17
N LEU A 436 -19.05 13.72 -15.41
CA LEU A 436 -17.74 14.07 -15.94
C LEU A 436 -17.08 12.88 -16.63
N ALA A 437 -17.10 11.70 -15.99
CA ALA A 437 -16.53 10.47 -16.53
C ALA A 437 -17.20 10.05 -17.85
N TRP A 438 -18.51 10.24 -17.95
CA TRP A 438 -19.29 10.00 -19.16
C TRP A 438 -19.00 11.03 -20.27
N LEU A 439 -18.91 12.32 -19.92
CA LEU A 439 -18.62 13.39 -20.88
C LEU A 439 -17.26 13.20 -21.58
N GLN A 440 -16.23 12.80 -20.83
CA GLN A 440 -14.90 12.52 -21.37
C GLN A 440 -14.76 11.15 -22.04
N ALA A 441 -15.76 10.26 -21.96
CA ALA A 441 -15.74 8.90 -22.53
C ALA A 441 -15.97 8.91 -24.06
N THR A 442 -15.30 9.83 -24.75
CA THR A 442 -15.32 9.95 -26.20
C THR A 442 -14.06 9.33 -26.80
N PRO A 443 -14.17 8.57 -27.91
CA PRO A 443 -13.00 7.99 -28.57
C PRO A 443 -12.07 9.10 -29.05
N ALA A 444 -10.76 8.85 -28.98
CA ALA A 444 -9.75 9.81 -29.42
C ALA A 444 -9.82 10.00 -30.94
N PRO A 445 -9.88 11.24 -31.44
CA PRO A 445 -9.81 11.51 -32.87
C PRO A 445 -8.41 11.20 -33.43
N ALA A 446 -8.31 11.02 -34.74
CA ALA A 446 -7.05 10.74 -35.42
C ALA A 446 -6.02 11.88 -35.19
N THR A 447 -4.72 11.57 -35.25
CA THR A 447 -3.64 12.55 -34.99
C THR A 447 -3.66 13.77 -35.90
N ALA A 448 -4.20 13.63 -37.11
CA ALA A 448 -4.30 14.73 -38.08
C ALA A 448 -5.64 15.49 -38.00
N ASP A 449 -6.55 15.12 -37.09
CA ASP A 449 -7.88 15.73 -36.98
C ASP A 449 -7.81 17.07 -36.22
N PRO A 450 -8.36 18.18 -36.76
CA PRO A 450 -8.37 19.47 -36.09
C PRO A 450 -9.14 19.46 -34.76
N THR A 451 -10.10 18.54 -34.58
CA THR A 451 -10.86 18.39 -33.33
C THR A 451 -10.06 17.77 -32.19
N ARG A 452 -8.84 17.28 -32.47
CA ARG A 452 -7.96 16.68 -31.46
C ARG A 452 -7.59 17.66 -30.34
N GLN A 453 -7.33 18.92 -30.67
CA GLN A 453 -7.01 19.92 -29.66
C GLN A 453 -8.16 20.14 -28.68
N ASP A 454 -9.39 20.21 -29.18
CA ASP A 454 -10.59 20.34 -28.34
C ASP A 454 -10.85 19.08 -27.51
N TRP A 455 -10.51 17.89 -28.05
CA TRP A 455 -10.58 16.64 -27.30
C TRP A 455 -9.56 16.59 -26.17
N GLU A 456 -8.31 16.97 -26.41
CA GLU A 456 -7.26 17.07 -25.39
C GLU A 456 -7.67 18.08 -24.30
N ARG A 457 -8.19 19.24 -24.70
CA ARG A 457 -8.74 20.25 -23.78
C ARG A 457 -9.89 19.71 -22.94
N LEU A 458 -10.78 18.90 -23.53
CA LEU A 458 -11.87 18.26 -22.78
C LEU A 458 -11.31 17.34 -21.69
N GLN A 459 -10.30 16.51 -22.00
CA GLN A 459 -9.67 15.63 -21.02
C GLN A 459 -9.08 16.44 -19.85
N GLU A 460 -8.34 17.51 -20.16
CA GLU A 460 -7.73 18.40 -19.16
C GLU A 460 -8.78 19.08 -18.28
N CYS A 461 -9.82 19.68 -18.87
CA CYS A 461 -10.87 20.36 -18.13
C CYS A 461 -11.63 19.38 -17.20
N VAL A 462 -11.91 18.17 -17.67
CA VAL A 462 -12.57 17.13 -16.85
C VAL A 462 -11.67 16.69 -15.69
N GLN A 463 -10.39 16.41 -15.95
CA GLN A 463 -9.44 16.05 -14.90
C GLN A 463 -9.35 17.16 -13.84
N GLN A 464 -9.19 18.41 -14.26
CA GLN A 464 -9.08 19.57 -13.38
C GLN A 464 -10.33 19.70 -12.50
N LEU A 465 -11.53 19.63 -13.09
CA LEU A 465 -12.77 19.75 -12.34
C LEU A 465 -13.00 18.56 -11.41
N ALA A 466 -12.72 17.34 -11.87
CA ALA A 466 -12.82 16.15 -11.03
C ALA A 466 -11.82 16.22 -9.85
N ASN A 467 -10.59 16.72 -10.07
CA ASN A 467 -9.61 16.94 -9.00
C ASN A 467 -10.13 17.93 -7.97
N ARG A 468 -10.78 19.01 -8.42
CA ARG A 468 -11.44 19.99 -7.54
C ARG A 468 -12.57 19.36 -6.72
N ILE A 469 -13.41 18.50 -7.33
CA ILE A 469 -14.51 17.82 -6.63
C ILE A 469 -13.96 16.85 -5.58
N HIS A 470 -13.00 15.99 -5.93
CA HIS A 470 -12.37 15.07 -4.97
C HIS A 470 -11.61 15.81 -3.86
N GLY A 471 -10.96 16.93 -4.20
CA GLY A 471 -10.23 17.81 -3.29
C GLY A 471 -11.11 18.78 -2.51
N SER A 472 -12.44 18.73 -2.67
CA SER A 472 -13.35 19.71 -2.09
C SER A 472 -13.22 19.84 -0.58
N ALA A 473 -13.39 21.07 -0.09
CA ALA A 473 -13.45 21.39 1.31
C ALA A 473 -14.84 21.13 1.93
N ILE A 474 -15.85 20.75 1.12
CA ILE A 474 -17.16 20.34 1.62
C ILE A 474 -16.99 19.15 2.58
N PRO A 475 -17.59 19.15 3.79
CA PRO A 475 -17.59 17.97 4.65
C PRO A 475 -18.34 16.82 3.99
N HIS A 476 -17.65 15.74 3.65
CA HIS A 476 -18.24 14.56 3.02
C HIS A 476 -17.41 13.29 3.31
N ASP A 477 -18.03 12.12 3.16
CA ASP A 477 -17.34 10.84 3.20
C ASP A 477 -16.54 10.60 1.90
N ARG A 478 -15.28 11.03 1.92
CA ARG A 478 -14.33 10.87 0.80
C ARG A 478 -14.17 9.41 0.37
N GLN A 479 -14.17 8.48 1.33
CA GLN A 479 -14.04 7.06 1.03
C GLN A 479 -15.27 6.56 0.26
N ARG A 480 -16.47 6.98 0.66
CA ARG A 480 -17.70 6.67 -0.06
C ARG A 480 -17.71 7.23 -1.48
N VAL A 481 -17.32 8.50 -1.67
CA VAL A 481 -17.24 9.12 -3.00
C VAL A 481 -16.23 8.38 -3.88
N HIS A 482 -15.05 8.07 -3.34
CA HIS A 482 -14.03 7.31 -4.05
C HIS A 482 -14.55 5.92 -4.46
N GLN A 483 -15.07 5.14 -3.51
CA GLN A 483 -15.59 3.79 -3.78
C GLN A 483 -16.73 3.78 -4.82
N ALA A 484 -17.53 4.85 -4.89
CA ALA A 484 -18.64 4.92 -5.84
C ALA A 484 -18.22 5.29 -7.28
N THR A 485 -17.11 6.02 -7.43
CA THR A 485 -16.70 6.67 -8.70
C THR A 485 -15.51 5.99 -9.39
N HIS A 486 -14.78 5.14 -8.68
CA HIS A 486 -13.65 4.41 -9.25
C HIS A 486 -14.12 3.10 -9.87
N ALA A 487 -13.59 2.79 -11.04
CA ALA A 487 -13.71 1.45 -11.59
C ALA A 487 -12.73 0.53 -10.84
N ILE A 488 -13.18 -0.66 -10.48
CA ILE A 488 -12.37 -1.63 -9.78
C ILE A 488 -11.86 -2.64 -10.81
N ARG A 489 -10.53 -2.77 -10.90
CA ARG A 489 -9.89 -3.74 -11.76
C ARG A 489 -9.25 -4.84 -10.91
N PRO A 490 -9.77 -6.08 -10.93
CA PRO A 490 -9.21 -7.14 -10.13
C PRO A 490 -7.89 -7.61 -10.75
N MET A 491 -6.86 -7.65 -9.91
CA MET A 491 -5.54 -8.14 -10.22
C MET A 491 -5.30 -9.43 -9.44
N THR A 492 -5.15 -10.55 -10.14
CA THR A 492 -4.97 -11.87 -9.52
C THR A 492 -3.51 -12.28 -9.55
N GLN A 493 -2.98 -12.68 -8.40
CA GLN A 493 -1.67 -13.30 -8.25
C GLN A 493 -1.87 -14.73 -7.77
N ARG A 494 -1.15 -15.68 -8.36
CA ARG A 494 -1.16 -17.08 -7.91
C ARG A 494 0.25 -17.50 -7.55
N VAL A 495 0.39 -18.09 -6.38
CA VAL A 495 1.66 -18.49 -5.81
C VAL A 495 1.56 -19.95 -5.41
N ALA A 496 2.34 -20.81 -6.04
CA ALA A 496 2.52 -22.19 -5.60
C ALA A 496 3.88 -22.29 -4.92
N SER A 497 3.91 -22.60 -3.63
CA SER A 497 5.16 -22.77 -2.88
C SER A 497 5.38 -24.24 -2.52
N ARG A 498 6.64 -24.64 -2.53
CA ARG A 498 7.15 -25.90 -1.99
C ARG A 498 8.36 -25.56 -1.14
N GLN A 499 8.35 -25.95 0.12
CA GLN A 499 9.41 -25.64 1.06
C GLN A 499 9.93 -26.93 1.67
N GLY A 500 11.24 -27.11 1.66
CA GLY A 500 11.94 -28.19 2.35
C GLY A 500 12.90 -27.61 3.36
N THR A 501 13.02 -28.23 4.54
CA THR A 501 14.07 -27.88 5.50
C THR A 501 15.03 -29.04 5.68
N VAL A 502 16.32 -28.73 5.64
CA VAL A 502 17.41 -29.66 5.94
C VAL A 502 18.24 -29.03 7.06
N GLY A 503 18.24 -29.66 8.23
CA GLY A 503 19.13 -29.30 9.34
C GLY A 503 20.40 -30.13 9.30
N LEU A 504 21.56 -29.48 9.44
CA LEU A 504 22.83 -30.14 9.71
C LEU A 504 23.30 -29.67 11.10
N THR A 505 23.18 -30.53 12.10
CA THR A 505 23.78 -30.31 13.42
C THR A 505 25.19 -30.88 13.41
N SER A 506 26.21 -30.02 13.29
CA SER A 506 27.60 -30.43 13.47
C SER A 506 28.07 -29.96 14.84
N SER A 507 28.00 -30.83 15.85
CA SER A 507 28.79 -30.62 17.07
C SER A 507 30.21 -31.11 16.80
N LEU A 508 31.14 -30.18 16.57
CA LEU A 508 32.49 -30.44 17.04
C LEU A 508 32.38 -30.43 18.57
N ALA A 509 32.69 -31.56 19.20
CA ALA A 509 32.49 -31.86 20.61
C ALA A 509 33.23 -30.90 21.56
N ILE A 510 32.72 -29.67 21.70
CA ILE A 510 33.11 -28.71 22.73
C ILE A 510 31.86 -28.49 23.59
N PRO A 511 31.88 -28.89 24.88
CA PRO A 511 30.80 -28.60 25.80
C PRO A 511 30.57 -27.08 25.86
N GLY A 512 29.38 -26.62 25.42
CA GLY A 512 28.96 -25.22 25.49
C GLY A 512 28.80 -24.47 24.16
N LEU A 513 29.02 -25.10 23.00
CA LEU A 513 28.83 -24.49 21.67
C LEU A 513 28.01 -25.41 20.75
N ASP A 514 26.69 -25.33 20.85
CA ASP A 514 25.77 -25.97 19.90
C ASP A 514 25.53 -25.05 18.68
N ALA A 515 26.38 -25.15 17.66
CA ALA A 515 26.16 -24.49 16.38
C ALA A 515 25.34 -25.40 15.45
N ALA A 516 24.01 -25.26 15.47
CA ALA A 516 23.12 -25.93 14.52
C ALA A 516 22.89 -25.01 13.30
N MET A 517 23.39 -25.41 12.12
CA MET A 517 23.06 -24.74 10.87
C MET A 517 21.76 -25.34 10.32
N ARG A 518 20.75 -24.49 10.11
CA ARG A 518 19.51 -24.89 9.44
C ARG A 518 19.41 -24.15 8.11
N ALA A 519 19.24 -24.93 7.05
CA ALA A 519 18.99 -24.43 5.71
C ALA A 519 17.57 -24.80 5.30
N THR A 520 16.80 -23.79 4.94
CA THR A 520 15.46 -23.97 4.39
C THR A 520 15.49 -23.56 2.92
N VAL A 521 15.10 -24.48 2.05
CA VAL A 521 14.97 -24.24 0.61
C VAL A 521 13.49 -24.07 0.32
N SER A 522 13.09 -22.93 -0.22
CA SER A 522 11.74 -22.74 -0.73
C SER A 522 11.76 -22.47 -2.22
N ARG A 523 10.97 -23.24 -2.97
CA ARG A 523 10.69 -23.04 -4.37
C ARG A 523 9.31 -22.41 -4.49
N ILE A 524 9.22 -21.30 -5.20
CA ILE A 524 7.98 -20.55 -5.36
C ILE A 524 7.74 -20.33 -6.85
N GLU A 525 6.67 -20.89 -7.37
CA GLU A 525 6.17 -20.59 -8.71
C GLU A 525 5.12 -19.49 -8.60
N ARG A 526 5.38 -18.37 -9.26
CA ARG A 526 4.55 -17.17 -9.17
C ARG A 526 4.00 -16.82 -10.55
N ASP A 527 2.69 -16.89 -10.68
CA ASP A 527 1.96 -16.24 -11.76
C ASP A 527 1.61 -14.81 -11.29
N ASP A 528 2.29 -13.83 -11.87
CA ASP A 528 2.08 -12.41 -11.58
C ASP A 528 1.72 -11.66 -12.87
N PRO A 529 0.84 -10.65 -12.81
CA PRO A 529 0.64 -9.75 -13.94
C PRO A 529 1.91 -8.97 -14.28
N ASP A 530 2.77 -8.66 -13.31
CA ASP A 530 4.06 -8.04 -13.58
C ASP A 530 5.06 -9.08 -14.13
N PRO A 531 5.52 -8.94 -15.38
CA PRO A 531 6.42 -9.91 -15.99
C PRO A 531 7.80 -9.96 -15.32
N LEU A 532 8.18 -8.93 -14.55
CA LEU A 532 9.43 -8.92 -13.77
C LEU A 532 9.31 -9.76 -12.49
N ARG A 533 8.08 -10.13 -12.09
CA ARG A 533 7.78 -10.97 -10.92
C ARG A 533 7.29 -12.36 -11.30
N ALA A 534 6.74 -12.51 -12.50
CA ALA A 534 6.26 -13.79 -12.99
C ALA A 534 7.44 -14.73 -13.26
N GLY A 535 7.45 -15.91 -12.62
CA GLY A 535 8.53 -16.86 -12.76
C GLY A 535 8.68 -17.82 -11.59
N THR A 536 9.85 -18.43 -11.49
CA THR A 536 10.21 -19.36 -10.42
C THR A 536 11.27 -18.73 -9.53
N TYR A 537 10.98 -18.65 -8.24
CA TYR A 537 11.93 -18.24 -7.22
C TYR A 537 12.46 -19.47 -6.47
N ILE A 538 13.72 -19.40 -6.06
CA ILE A 538 14.32 -20.33 -5.12
C ILE A 538 14.95 -19.49 -4.02
N ASP A 539 14.34 -19.48 -2.85
CA ASP A 539 14.86 -18.78 -1.68
C ASP A 539 15.57 -19.80 -0.77
N LEU A 540 16.87 -19.61 -0.58
CA LEU A 540 17.69 -20.34 0.37
C LEU A 540 17.78 -19.51 1.65
N THR A 541 17.11 -19.96 2.71
CA THR A 541 17.15 -19.32 4.01
C THR A 541 18.14 -20.05 4.90
N LEU A 542 19.17 -19.35 5.35
CA LEU A 542 20.20 -19.86 6.24
C LEU A 542 20.03 -19.22 7.61
N THR A 543 20.01 -20.04 8.66
CA THR A 543 19.97 -19.62 10.06
C THR A 543 21.08 -20.32 10.84
N GLY A 544 21.81 -19.58 11.67
CA GLY A 544 22.97 -20.07 12.42
C GLY A 544 24.31 -19.62 11.83
N GLU A 545 25.42 -20.02 12.46
CA GLU A 545 26.78 -19.66 12.00
C GLU A 545 27.08 -20.24 10.61
N LEU A 546 27.66 -19.41 9.72
CA LEU A 546 28.11 -19.83 8.40
C LEU A 546 29.44 -20.61 8.55
N THR A 547 29.35 -21.94 8.66
CA THR A 547 30.49 -22.86 8.85
C THR A 547 31.15 -23.25 7.52
N PRO A 548 32.39 -23.79 7.52
CA PRO A 548 33.14 -24.13 6.29
C PRO A 548 32.54 -25.26 5.42
N ALA A 549 31.44 -25.92 5.82
CA ALA A 549 30.80 -27.00 5.07
C ALA A 549 29.77 -26.52 4.02
N LEU A 550 29.83 -25.26 3.62
CA LEU A 550 28.85 -24.63 2.71
C LEU A 550 28.74 -25.34 1.35
N GLY A 551 29.86 -25.81 0.79
CA GLY A 551 29.86 -26.50 -0.50
C GLY A 551 29.11 -27.85 -0.46
N GLU A 552 29.18 -28.57 0.65
CA GLU A 552 28.43 -29.83 0.84
C GLU A 552 26.92 -29.57 0.94
N LEU A 553 26.54 -28.51 1.67
CA LEU A 553 25.15 -28.06 1.76
C LEU A 553 24.61 -27.66 0.39
N LEU A 554 25.33 -26.84 -0.37
CA LEU A 554 24.93 -26.44 -1.72
C LEU A 554 24.85 -27.63 -2.67
N ALA A 555 25.76 -28.60 -2.56
CA ALA A 555 25.69 -29.84 -3.32
C ALA A 555 24.46 -30.70 -2.93
N GLN A 556 24.07 -30.69 -1.66
CA GLN A 556 22.85 -31.38 -1.20
C GLN A 556 21.58 -30.65 -1.66
N ILE A 557 21.57 -29.32 -1.65
CA ILE A 557 20.48 -28.49 -2.19
C ILE A 557 20.35 -28.70 -3.71
N GLN A 558 21.46 -28.70 -4.45
CA GLN A 558 21.46 -28.96 -5.88
C GLN A 558 20.86 -30.33 -6.21
N ARG A 559 21.14 -31.35 -5.38
CA ARG A 559 20.55 -32.69 -5.51
C ARG A 559 19.05 -32.72 -5.16
N SER A 560 18.61 -31.97 -4.16
CA SER A 560 17.19 -31.92 -3.76
C SER A 560 16.31 -31.09 -4.69
N VAL A 561 16.91 -30.14 -5.43
CA VAL A 561 16.26 -29.32 -6.46
C VAL A 561 16.29 -30.00 -7.85
N ALA A 562 16.93 -31.18 -7.97
CA ALA A 562 17.07 -31.93 -9.21
C ALA A 562 15.71 -32.28 -9.86
N GLY A 563 15.59 -32.04 -11.17
CA GLY A 563 14.35 -32.18 -11.95
C GLY A 563 13.90 -30.89 -12.66
N THR A 564 14.65 -29.80 -12.52
CA THR A 564 14.33 -28.45 -13.04
C THR A 564 15.03 -28.09 -14.36
N GLY A 565 15.96 -28.91 -14.85
CA GLY A 565 16.74 -28.64 -16.07
C GLY A 565 17.84 -27.58 -15.93
N ASP A 566 17.88 -26.83 -14.82
CA ASP A 566 18.84 -25.72 -14.59
C ASP A 566 19.81 -26.05 -13.45
N ARG A 567 21.09 -25.75 -13.66
CA ARG A 567 22.13 -25.78 -12.61
C ARG A 567 22.02 -24.51 -11.76
N LEU A 568 22.03 -24.64 -10.44
CA LEU A 568 22.09 -23.47 -9.55
C LEU A 568 23.46 -22.79 -9.70
N PRO A 569 23.55 -21.46 -9.60
CA PRO A 569 24.82 -20.73 -9.69
C PRO A 569 25.62 -20.88 -8.38
N THR A 570 26.03 -22.11 -8.03
CA THR A 570 26.61 -22.46 -6.72
C THR A 570 27.88 -21.67 -6.41
N GLU A 571 28.75 -21.43 -7.39
CA GLU A 571 29.98 -20.63 -7.23
C GLU A 571 29.67 -19.17 -6.86
N GLN A 572 28.64 -18.57 -7.47
CA GLN A 572 28.22 -17.20 -7.15
C GLN A 572 27.61 -17.14 -5.74
N ILE A 573 26.82 -18.15 -5.36
CA ILE A 573 26.23 -18.26 -4.02
C ILE A 573 27.33 -18.40 -2.97
N GLU A 574 28.30 -19.28 -3.19
CA GLU A 574 29.47 -19.47 -2.31
C GLU A 574 30.25 -18.17 -2.15
N HIS A 575 30.59 -17.51 -3.26
CA HIS A 575 31.33 -16.25 -3.23
C HIS A 575 30.61 -15.19 -2.38
N VAL A 576 29.29 -15.05 -2.53
CA VAL A 576 28.51 -14.07 -1.77
C VAL A 576 28.42 -14.43 -0.29
N LEU A 577 28.20 -15.70 0.04
CA LEU A 577 28.12 -16.16 1.41
C LEU A 577 29.47 -16.08 2.15
N MET A 578 30.58 -16.33 1.45
CA MET A 578 31.93 -16.12 1.99
C MET A 578 32.20 -14.64 2.33
N HIS A 579 31.69 -13.71 1.50
CA HIS A 579 31.78 -12.27 1.78
C HIS A 579 30.89 -11.84 2.98
N LEU A 580 29.82 -12.58 3.26
CA LEU A 580 28.90 -12.34 4.38
C LEU A 580 29.37 -12.93 5.72
N SER A 581 30.15 -14.00 5.67
CA SER A 581 30.65 -14.73 6.85
C SER A 581 31.20 -13.82 7.97
N PRO A 582 32.09 -12.84 7.71
CA PRO A 582 32.64 -11.98 8.78
C PRO A 582 31.62 -10.99 9.37
N SER A 583 30.45 -10.84 8.74
CA SER A 583 29.42 -9.86 9.08
C SER A 583 28.16 -10.50 9.62
N PHE A 584 28.09 -11.82 9.66
CA PHE A 584 26.93 -12.57 10.12
C PHE A 584 26.97 -12.66 11.65
N PRO A 585 26.04 -11.99 12.38
CA PRO A 585 25.96 -12.14 13.82
C PRO A 585 25.66 -13.61 14.15
N SER A 586 26.43 -14.21 15.06
CA SER A 586 26.26 -15.59 15.55
C SER A 586 24.99 -15.80 16.39
N THR A 587 24.00 -14.90 16.32
CA THR A 587 22.76 -15.00 17.07
C THR A 587 21.72 -15.83 16.31
N LEU A 588 21.00 -16.70 17.01
CA LEU A 588 19.93 -17.58 16.50
C LEU A 588 18.76 -16.84 15.81
N ASN A 589 18.74 -15.52 15.90
CA ASN A 589 17.69 -14.64 15.42
C ASN A 589 17.99 -14.00 14.06
N THR A 590 19.18 -14.25 13.50
CA THR A 590 19.57 -13.73 12.18
C THR A 590 19.23 -14.74 11.08
N ARG A 591 18.68 -14.25 9.96
CA ARG A 591 18.38 -15.03 8.76
C ARG A 591 19.02 -14.40 7.53
N CYS A 592 19.82 -15.17 6.80
CA CYS A 592 20.26 -14.84 5.45
C CYS A 592 19.32 -15.48 4.44
N VAL A 593 18.75 -14.71 3.52
CA VAL A 593 17.95 -15.21 2.41
C VAL A 593 18.69 -14.93 1.11
N VAL A 594 19.13 -15.98 0.43
CA VAL A 594 19.68 -15.91 -0.93
C VAL A 594 18.55 -16.23 -1.89
N ARG A 595 18.13 -15.23 -2.67
CA ARG A 595 17.04 -15.36 -3.64
C ARG A 595 17.58 -15.53 -5.04
N LEU A 596 17.23 -16.67 -5.63
CA LEU A 596 17.42 -16.94 -7.04
C LEU A 596 16.10 -16.76 -7.78
N PHE A 597 16.16 -16.28 -9.02
CA PHE A 597 14.97 -16.04 -9.84
C PHE A 597 15.19 -16.51 -11.28
N ARG A 598 14.19 -17.21 -11.79
CA ARG A 598 14.03 -17.54 -13.20
C ARG A 598 12.77 -16.84 -13.72
N PRO A 599 12.91 -15.72 -14.45
CA PRO A 599 11.78 -15.03 -15.03
C PRO A 599 11.05 -15.87 -16.08
N ARG A 600 9.72 -15.79 -16.11
CA ARG A 600 8.89 -16.54 -17.07
C ARG A 600 9.15 -16.13 -18.50
N PHE A 601 9.41 -14.84 -18.76
CA PHE A 601 9.65 -14.33 -20.11
C PHE A 601 10.87 -14.98 -20.79
N GLN A 602 11.80 -15.57 -20.04
CA GLN A 602 12.93 -16.30 -20.62
C GLN A 602 12.48 -17.57 -21.38
N GLN A 603 11.26 -18.06 -21.11
CA GLN A 603 10.68 -19.20 -21.83
C GLN A 603 9.97 -18.78 -23.12
N GLU A 604 9.74 -17.48 -23.33
CA GLU A 604 9.03 -16.97 -24.49
C GLU A 604 9.88 -17.06 -25.78
N PRO A 605 9.24 -17.15 -26.96
CA PRO A 605 9.93 -17.07 -28.24
C PRO A 605 10.74 -15.76 -28.36
N GLY A 606 11.94 -15.83 -28.93
CA GLY A 606 12.81 -14.68 -29.11
C GLY A 606 13.78 -14.39 -27.97
N PHE A 607 13.63 -15.02 -26.79
CA PHE A 607 14.64 -14.93 -25.74
C PHE A 607 15.81 -15.90 -26.00
N PRO A 608 17.09 -15.46 -25.93
CA PRO A 608 18.25 -16.30 -26.25
C PRO A 608 18.37 -17.53 -25.36
N ALA A 609 18.52 -18.72 -25.95
CA ALA A 609 18.55 -19.99 -25.23
C ALA A 609 19.69 -20.09 -24.20
N TRP A 610 20.87 -19.55 -24.52
CA TRP A 610 22.05 -19.58 -23.67
C TRP A 610 21.94 -18.65 -22.43
N CYS A 611 20.99 -17.72 -22.42
CA CYS A 611 20.69 -16.85 -21.25
C CYS A 611 19.64 -17.43 -20.31
N LYS A 612 18.94 -18.50 -20.71
CA LYS A 612 17.85 -19.08 -19.93
C LYS A 612 18.42 -19.74 -18.69
N GLY A 613 17.82 -19.47 -17.53
CA GLY A 613 18.23 -20.14 -16.31
C GLY A 613 17.80 -19.42 -15.05
N THR A 614 18.28 -19.95 -13.94
CA THR A 614 18.05 -19.40 -12.61
C THR A 614 19.23 -18.50 -12.23
N HIS A 615 18.97 -17.23 -11.98
CA HIS A 615 20.00 -16.22 -11.71
C HIS A 615 19.91 -15.70 -10.28
N LEU A 616 21.04 -15.32 -9.69
CA LEU A 616 21.04 -14.67 -8.38
C LEU A 616 20.41 -13.27 -8.50
N GLN A 617 19.30 -13.05 -7.81
CA GLN A 617 18.53 -11.80 -7.89
C GLN A 617 18.85 -10.88 -6.72
N ALA A 618 18.82 -11.40 -5.49
CA ALA A 618 19.05 -10.60 -4.29
C ALA A 618 19.56 -11.45 -3.13
N VAL A 619 20.29 -10.83 -2.22
CA VAL A 619 20.64 -11.40 -0.92
C VAL A 619 20.18 -10.46 0.18
N ARG A 620 19.50 -11.01 1.19
CA ARG A 620 18.91 -10.26 2.29
C ARG A 620 19.37 -10.80 3.63
N LEU A 621 19.82 -9.91 4.49
CA LEU A 621 20.08 -10.20 5.90
C LEU A 621 18.94 -9.61 6.72
N SER A 622 18.34 -10.43 7.59
CA SER A 622 17.26 -9.98 8.46
C SER A 622 17.47 -10.46 9.88
N ALA A 623 17.09 -9.62 10.84
CA ALA A 623 16.99 -9.97 12.24
C ALA A 623 15.52 -10.17 12.58
N GLY A 624 15.20 -11.17 13.40
CA GLY A 624 13.83 -11.43 13.77
C GLY A 624 13.67 -11.98 15.17
N SER A 625 12.45 -11.92 15.68
CA SER A 625 12.07 -12.58 16.91
C SER A 625 10.87 -13.48 16.64
N THR A 626 10.81 -14.61 17.31
CA THR A 626 9.62 -15.46 17.35
C THR A 626 9.28 -15.71 18.80
N GLN A 627 8.16 -15.16 19.23
CA GLN A 627 7.60 -15.37 20.57
C GLN A 627 6.39 -16.28 20.41
N GLY A 628 6.37 -17.41 21.10
CA GLY A 628 5.31 -18.40 20.95
C GLY A 628 4.90 -18.97 22.30
N LEU A 629 3.60 -19.17 22.46
CA LEU A 629 3.01 -19.96 23.53
C LEU A 629 2.11 -20.99 22.85
N ASN A 630 2.46 -22.26 23.00
CA ASN A 630 1.62 -23.38 22.58
C ASN A 630 1.34 -24.24 23.81
N LEU A 631 0.16 -24.06 24.40
CA LEU A 631 -0.26 -24.83 25.57
C LEU A 631 -1.16 -25.95 25.10
N VAL A 632 -0.77 -27.20 25.32
CA VAL A 632 -1.60 -28.37 25.07
C VAL A 632 -1.71 -29.14 26.39
N ALA A 633 -2.93 -29.35 26.87
CA ALA A 633 -3.18 -30.02 28.14
C ALA A 633 -3.92 -31.34 27.89
N PRO A 634 -3.25 -32.50 27.90
CA PRO A 634 -3.92 -33.78 27.68
C PRO A 634 -4.85 -34.10 28.85
N VAL A 635 -6.12 -34.35 28.55
CA VAL A 635 -7.14 -34.82 29.50
C VAL A 635 -7.37 -36.30 29.23
N PRO A 636 -6.92 -37.21 30.12
CA PRO A 636 -7.15 -38.63 29.94
C PRO A 636 -8.64 -38.94 30.04
N VAL A 637 -9.18 -39.68 29.06
CA VAL A 637 -10.60 -40.09 29.03
C VAL A 637 -10.79 -41.59 29.16
N ALA A 638 -9.77 -42.38 28.79
CA ALA A 638 -9.70 -43.82 29.01
C ALA A 638 -8.22 -44.27 29.07
N PRO A 639 -7.91 -45.48 29.54
CA PRO A 639 -6.56 -46.02 29.46
C PRO A 639 -6.01 -45.95 28.03
N GLY A 640 -4.91 -45.23 27.85
CA GLY A 640 -4.29 -45.03 26.53
C GLY A 640 -5.05 -44.11 25.57
N VAL A 641 -6.07 -43.35 26.02
CA VAL A 641 -6.79 -42.36 25.19
C VAL A 641 -6.86 -41.02 25.91
N SER A 642 -6.46 -39.94 25.23
CA SER A 642 -6.53 -38.58 25.75
C SER A 642 -7.14 -37.60 24.76
N ILE A 643 -7.83 -36.58 25.28
CA ILE A 643 -8.26 -35.40 24.52
C ILE A 643 -7.23 -34.30 24.77
N LYS A 644 -6.80 -33.63 23.71
CA LYS A 644 -5.75 -32.59 23.73
C LYS A 644 -6.35 -31.22 23.36
N PRO A 645 -7.05 -30.51 24.27
CA PRO A 645 -7.32 -29.09 24.09
C PRO A 645 -6.02 -28.30 24.08
N GLY A 646 -5.93 -27.30 23.22
CA GLY A 646 -4.78 -26.42 23.16
C GLY A 646 -5.09 -24.97 22.83
N LEU A 647 -4.21 -24.10 23.30
CA LEU A 647 -4.19 -22.67 23.04
C LEU A 647 -2.90 -22.31 22.31
N HIS A 648 -3.06 -21.60 21.20
CA HIS A 648 -1.96 -21.16 20.36
C HIS A 648 -1.88 -19.63 20.37
N TYR A 649 -0.70 -19.10 20.68
CA TYR A 649 -0.33 -17.72 20.44
C TYR A 649 1.06 -17.72 19.82
N ARG A 650 1.24 -17.04 18.70
CA ARG A 650 2.56 -16.84 18.10
C ARG A 650 2.65 -15.43 17.58
N ARG A 651 3.78 -14.78 17.85
CA ARG A 651 4.18 -13.52 17.27
C ARG A 651 5.51 -13.71 16.57
N VAL A 652 5.56 -13.39 15.29
CA VAL A 652 6.76 -13.41 14.47
C VAL A 652 7.03 -11.98 14.03
N GLU A 653 8.27 -11.56 14.14
CA GLU A 653 8.73 -10.26 13.69
C GLU A 653 10.05 -10.47 12.94
N GLN A 654 10.16 -9.91 11.75
CA GLN A 654 11.34 -10.00 10.90
C GLN A 654 11.58 -8.63 10.27
N VAL A 655 12.78 -8.11 10.51
CA VAL A 655 13.23 -6.79 10.09
C VAL A 655 14.49 -6.97 9.23
N PRO A 656 14.42 -6.66 7.92
CA PRO A 656 15.58 -6.62 7.05
C PRO A 656 16.58 -5.58 7.57
N GLN A 657 17.83 -6.00 7.70
CA GLN A 657 18.96 -5.12 8.06
C GLN A 657 19.73 -4.68 6.83
N LEU A 658 19.77 -5.55 5.82
CA LEU A 658 20.56 -5.33 4.61
C LEU A 658 19.91 -6.02 3.41
N GLU A 659 20.05 -5.40 2.26
CA GLU A 659 19.66 -5.96 0.97
C GLU A 659 20.71 -5.61 -0.08
N TRP A 660 21.15 -6.62 -0.82
CA TRP A 660 22.00 -6.45 -1.99
C TRP A 660 21.28 -6.93 -3.23
N LEU A 661 21.28 -6.08 -4.26
CA LEU A 661 20.75 -6.42 -5.57
C LEU A 661 21.91 -6.93 -6.43
N HIS A 662 21.72 -8.10 -7.03
CA HIS A 662 22.75 -8.73 -7.83
C HIS A 662 22.64 -8.39 -9.32
N ASP A 663 23.79 -8.42 -9.98
CA ASP A 663 23.99 -8.09 -11.38
C ASP A 663 23.85 -9.29 -12.32
N GLY A 664 23.45 -10.46 -11.81
CA GLY A 664 23.13 -11.64 -12.61
C GLY A 664 21.84 -11.49 -13.43
N THR A 665 20.98 -10.53 -13.08
CA THR A 665 19.73 -10.23 -13.78
C THR A 665 19.40 -8.74 -13.69
N LEU A 666 18.72 -8.19 -14.71
CA LEU A 666 18.18 -6.83 -14.69
C LEU A 666 16.96 -6.71 -13.76
N THR A 667 16.26 -7.83 -13.51
CA THR A 667 14.93 -7.83 -12.87
C THR A 667 14.91 -7.25 -11.46
N GLY A 668 15.87 -7.61 -10.59
CA GLY A 668 15.94 -7.13 -9.22
C GLY A 668 16.14 -5.61 -9.12
N PRO A 669 17.24 -5.08 -9.68
CA PRO A 669 17.50 -3.63 -9.75
C PRO A 669 16.37 -2.83 -10.41
N LEU A 670 15.80 -3.33 -11.51
CA LEU A 670 14.70 -2.65 -12.20
C LEU A 670 13.42 -2.64 -11.36
N LEU A 671 13.07 -3.75 -10.71
CA LEU A 671 11.91 -3.82 -9.81
C LEU A 671 12.07 -2.82 -8.65
N ARG A 672 13.28 -2.68 -8.09
CA ARG A 672 13.56 -1.68 -7.06
C ARG A 672 13.42 -0.25 -7.56
N TYR A 673 13.89 0.04 -8.76
CA TYR A 673 13.69 1.37 -9.34
C TYR A 673 12.20 1.67 -9.56
N ILE A 674 11.44 0.71 -10.10
CA ILE A 674 9.99 0.86 -10.31
C ILE A 674 9.26 1.09 -8.98
N SER A 675 9.66 0.43 -7.89
CA SER A 675 9.02 0.60 -6.58
C SER A 675 9.34 1.93 -5.89
N LEU A 676 10.47 2.55 -6.20
CA LEU A 676 10.82 3.88 -5.73
C LEU A 676 10.13 5.00 -6.55
N ARG A 677 9.58 4.70 -7.73
CA ARG A 677 8.82 5.67 -8.52
C ARG A 677 7.47 5.92 -7.85
N THR A 678 7.18 7.18 -7.61
CA THR A 678 5.89 7.59 -7.05
C THR A 678 5.20 8.59 -7.98
N PRO A 679 3.85 8.66 -7.99
CA PRO A 679 3.13 9.64 -8.80
C PRO A 679 3.54 11.10 -8.53
N ASP A 680 3.98 11.39 -7.30
CA ASP A 680 4.34 12.73 -6.82
C ASP A 680 5.85 12.98 -6.74
N ALA A 681 6.67 11.93 -6.94
CA ALA A 681 8.12 12.03 -6.87
C ALA A 681 8.66 12.44 -8.24
N ASP A 682 9.49 13.47 -8.24
CA ASP A 682 10.29 13.79 -9.41
C ASP A 682 11.20 12.61 -9.75
N GLU A 683 11.36 12.37 -11.05
CA GLU A 683 12.14 11.26 -11.59
C GLU A 683 13.61 11.36 -11.14
N ALA A 684 14.14 12.59 -11.05
CA ALA A 684 15.49 12.85 -10.55
C ALA A 684 15.64 12.45 -9.07
N THR A 685 14.63 12.75 -8.24
CA THR A 685 14.62 12.36 -6.82
C THR A 685 14.57 10.84 -6.68
N THR A 686 13.71 10.15 -7.44
CA THR A 686 13.66 8.68 -7.45
C THR A 686 15.02 8.07 -7.81
N TRP A 687 15.69 8.59 -8.85
CA TRP A 687 16.99 8.09 -9.25
C TRP A 687 18.08 8.38 -8.20
N ALA A 688 18.05 9.55 -7.57
CA ALA A 688 18.95 9.89 -6.48
C ALA A 688 18.81 8.93 -5.30
N THR A 689 17.58 8.62 -4.86
CA THR A 689 17.31 7.64 -3.80
C THR A 689 17.78 6.23 -4.20
N MET A 690 17.61 5.83 -5.46
CA MET A 690 18.13 4.56 -5.95
C MET A 690 19.67 4.50 -5.87
N LEU A 691 20.36 5.57 -6.23
CA LEU A 691 21.83 5.63 -6.16
C LEU A 691 22.35 5.73 -4.72
N GLU A 692 21.62 6.41 -3.84
CA GLU A 692 21.95 6.49 -2.42
C GLU A 692 21.89 5.10 -1.76
N ARG A 693 20.84 4.33 -2.05
CA ARG A 693 20.62 3.00 -1.44
C ARG A 693 21.40 1.88 -2.14
N HIS A 694 21.50 1.93 -3.46
CA HIS A 694 21.99 0.82 -4.30
C HIS A 694 23.02 1.26 -5.35
N GLY A 695 23.68 2.41 -5.20
CA GLY A 695 24.61 2.94 -6.20
C GLY A 695 25.72 1.96 -6.58
N ALA A 696 26.29 1.26 -5.59
CA ALA A 696 27.30 0.23 -5.84
C ALA A 696 26.75 -0.97 -6.64
N ASP A 697 25.48 -1.33 -6.43
CA ASP A 697 24.80 -2.42 -7.14
C ASP A 697 24.50 -2.01 -8.59
N VAL A 698 24.04 -0.76 -8.78
CA VAL A 698 23.82 -0.15 -10.11
C VAL A 698 25.12 -0.08 -10.91
N ASP A 699 26.24 0.29 -10.27
CA ASP A 699 27.54 0.34 -10.94
C ASP A 699 28.06 -1.05 -11.34
N ARG A 700 27.79 -2.09 -10.54
CA ARG A 700 28.08 -3.49 -10.91
C ARG A 700 27.22 -3.93 -12.09
N LEU A 701 25.91 -3.70 -12.01
CA LEU A 701 24.99 -4.01 -13.10
C LEU A 701 25.38 -3.30 -14.40
N ALA A 702 25.79 -2.04 -14.34
CA ALA A 702 26.23 -1.29 -15.52
C ALA A 702 27.46 -1.95 -16.19
N ARG A 703 28.43 -2.42 -15.40
CA ARG A 703 29.58 -3.17 -15.95
C ARG A 703 29.15 -4.49 -16.60
N THR A 704 28.19 -5.18 -16.02
CA THR A 704 27.69 -6.45 -16.57
C THR A 704 26.83 -6.22 -17.82
N LEU A 705 26.02 -5.16 -17.86
CA LEU A 705 25.25 -4.74 -19.05
C LEU A 705 26.13 -4.34 -20.23
N ALA A 706 27.31 -3.78 -19.97
CA ALA A 706 28.29 -3.44 -20.99
C ALA A 706 28.85 -4.66 -21.74
N VAL A 707 28.76 -5.86 -21.16
CA VAL A 707 29.17 -7.11 -21.81
C VAL A 707 28.02 -7.60 -22.71
N PRO A 708 28.16 -7.60 -24.05
CA PRO A 708 27.04 -7.89 -24.95
C PRO A 708 26.44 -9.28 -24.77
N GLY A 709 27.24 -10.24 -24.32
CA GLY A 709 26.85 -11.62 -24.03
C GLY A 709 26.43 -11.86 -22.59
N SER A 710 26.11 -10.83 -21.79
CA SER A 710 25.61 -11.05 -20.43
C SER A 710 24.09 -11.30 -20.42
N VAL A 711 23.63 -11.94 -19.35
CA VAL A 711 22.20 -12.17 -19.11
C VAL A 711 21.44 -10.84 -18.98
N PRO A 712 21.86 -9.86 -18.16
CA PRO A 712 21.17 -8.56 -18.09
C PRO A 712 21.11 -7.82 -19.42
N ALA A 713 22.16 -7.89 -20.24
CA ALA A 713 22.16 -7.24 -21.56
C ALA A 713 21.12 -7.89 -22.49
N SER A 714 21.00 -9.22 -22.44
CA SER A 714 20.02 -9.95 -23.23
C SER A 714 18.58 -9.73 -22.73
N GLU A 715 18.38 -9.63 -21.42
CA GLU A 715 17.10 -9.23 -20.82
C GLU A 715 16.69 -7.82 -21.25
N ALA A 716 17.62 -6.86 -21.19
CA ALA A 716 17.39 -5.49 -21.65
C ALA A 716 17.02 -5.44 -23.14
N ARG A 717 17.80 -6.11 -24.00
CA ARG A 717 17.51 -6.17 -25.44
C ARG A 717 16.16 -6.80 -25.72
N TYR A 718 15.86 -7.94 -25.09
CA TYR A 718 14.59 -8.63 -25.23
C TYR A 718 13.41 -7.67 -25.01
N TRP A 719 13.41 -6.96 -23.88
CA TRP A 719 12.35 -6.01 -23.56
C TRP A 719 12.32 -4.80 -24.51
N LEU A 720 13.46 -4.24 -24.86
CA LEU A 720 13.52 -3.07 -25.75
C LEU A 720 13.09 -3.37 -27.19
N THR A 721 13.33 -4.60 -27.67
CA THR A 721 12.90 -5.06 -29.00
C THR A 721 11.48 -5.60 -29.02
N ARG A 722 10.89 -5.88 -27.85
CA ARG A 722 9.56 -6.46 -27.77
C ARG A 722 8.50 -5.46 -28.21
N GLU A 723 7.68 -5.91 -29.16
CA GLU A 723 6.43 -5.23 -29.51
C GLU A 723 5.37 -5.61 -28.48
N VAL A 724 4.87 -4.61 -27.76
CA VAL A 724 3.76 -4.78 -26.81
C VAL A 724 2.58 -3.98 -27.34
N GLY A 725 1.67 -4.68 -28.05
CA GLY A 725 0.49 -4.08 -28.70
C GLY A 725 0.70 -3.74 -30.18
N GLN A 726 -0.22 -2.93 -30.76
CA GLN A 726 -0.27 -2.64 -32.21
C GLN A 726 0.67 -1.52 -32.70
N GLN A 727 1.52 -0.93 -31.84
CA GLN A 727 2.23 0.32 -32.14
C GLN A 727 3.75 0.19 -32.36
N GLY A 728 4.31 -1.03 -32.40
CA GLY A 728 5.75 -1.25 -32.56
C GLY A 728 6.62 -0.64 -31.42
N PRO A 729 7.96 -0.65 -31.56
CA PRO A 729 8.86 -0.08 -30.56
C PRO A 729 8.88 1.46 -30.59
N THR A 730 8.75 2.09 -29.42
CA THR A 730 8.75 3.55 -29.28
C THR A 730 10.11 4.18 -29.59
N ARG A 731 10.14 5.50 -29.82
CA ARG A 731 11.40 6.26 -29.97
C ARG A 731 12.31 6.10 -28.75
N ALA A 732 11.74 6.07 -27.55
CA ALA A 732 12.48 5.85 -26.30
C ALA A 732 13.10 4.43 -26.26
N GLN A 733 12.36 3.40 -26.67
CA GLN A 733 12.90 2.03 -26.77
C GLN A 733 14.08 1.96 -27.75
N ARG A 734 13.96 2.58 -28.93
CA ARG A 734 15.04 2.62 -29.93
C ARG A 734 16.28 3.39 -29.44
N ALA A 735 16.08 4.51 -28.76
CA ALA A 735 17.17 5.28 -28.16
C ALA A 735 17.89 4.49 -27.06
N ALA A 736 17.14 3.87 -26.14
CA ALA A 736 17.70 3.05 -25.08
C ALA A 736 18.44 1.81 -25.61
N LEU A 737 17.99 1.22 -26.72
CA LEU A 737 18.69 0.11 -27.37
C LEU A 737 20.05 0.55 -27.93
N ALA A 738 20.12 1.72 -28.57
CA ALA A 738 21.38 2.30 -29.03
C ALA A 738 22.31 2.60 -27.85
N GLU A 739 21.76 3.13 -26.76
CA GLU A 739 22.51 3.40 -25.53
C GLU A 739 23.09 2.14 -24.88
N LEU A 740 22.35 1.04 -24.85
CA LEU A 740 22.85 -0.22 -24.33
C LEU A 740 24.15 -0.68 -25.05
N THR A 741 24.28 -0.38 -26.34
CA THR A 741 25.50 -0.72 -27.10
C THR A 741 26.71 0.15 -26.76
N THR A 742 26.50 1.37 -26.26
CA THR A 742 27.59 2.31 -25.96
C THR A 742 27.97 2.33 -24.48
N LEU A 743 27.23 1.63 -23.62
CA LEU A 743 27.38 1.64 -22.16
C LEU A 743 28.77 1.18 -21.67
N GLY A 744 29.43 0.30 -22.43
CA GLY A 744 30.80 -0.16 -22.14
C GLY A 744 31.92 0.81 -22.51
N HIS A 745 31.63 1.86 -23.27
CA HIS A 745 32.63 2.82 -23.75
C HIS A 745 32.76 4.07 -22.86
N LEU A 746 31.85 4.25 -21.90
CA LEU A 746 31.88 5.39 -20.99
C LEU A 746 32.85 5.13 -19.82
N GLN A 747 33.92 5.91 -19.73
CA GLN A 747 34.81 5.91 -18.56
C GLN A 747 34.28 6.76 -17.40
N ASP A 748 33.47 7.79 -17.68
CA ASP A 748 32.86 8.64 -16.65
C ASP A 748 31.72 7.91 -15.92
N PRO A 749 31.81 7.71 -14.59
CA PRO A 749 30.76 7.12 -13.77
C PRO A 749 29.44 7.90 -13.82
N THR A 750 29.49 9.23 -13.95
CA THR A 750 28.30 10.09 -13.95
C THR A 750 27.51 9.89 -15.24
N ALA A 751 28.18 10.00 -16.39
CA ALA A 751 27.58 9.70 -17.69
C ALA A 751 27.00 8.27 -17.76
N ARG A 752 27.71 7.28 -17.19
CA ARG A 752 27.24 5.88 -17.14
C ARG A 752 25.96 5.74 -16.31
N ARG A 753 25.89 6.38 -15.14
CA ARG A 753 24.68 6.39 -14.29
C ARG A 753 23.51 7.10 -14.97
N SER A 754 23.74 8.21 -15.68
CA SER A 754 22.68 8.87 -16.46
C SER A 754 22.14 7.99 -17.59
N GLN A 755 23.01 7.20 -18.24
CA GLN A 755 22.58 6.26 -19.27
C GLN A 755 21.81 5.07 -18.69
N MET A 756 22.25 4.55 -17.54
CA MET A 756 21.52 3.53 -16.79
C MET A 756 20.11 3.99 -16.40
N HIS A 757 19.96 5.26 -16.01
CA HIS A 757 18.64 5.82 -15.70
C HIS A 757 17.69 5.77 -16.90
N ARG A 758 18.16 6.21 -18.08
CA ARG A 758 17.34 6.19 -19.31
C ARG A 758 16.99 4.77 -19.75
N LEU A 759 17.91 3.83 -19.59
CA LEU A 759 17.63 2.41 -19.81
C LEU A 759 16.52 1.90 -18.89
N PHE A 760 16.60 2.22 -17.59
CA PHE A 760 15.60 1.82 -16.60
C PHE A 760 14.21 2.40 -16.92
N LEU A 761 14.14 3.68 -17.32
CA LEU A 761 12.89 4.30 -17.77
C LEU A 761 12.27 3.55 -18.95
N ALA A 762 13.04 3.34 -20.02
CA ALA A 762 12.54 2.70 -21.23
C ALA A 762 12.07 1.26 -20.97
N VAL A 763 12.85 0.47 -20.23
CA VAL A 763 12.47 -0.92 -19.90
C VAL A 763 11.26 -0.93 -18.97
N SER A 764 11.20 -0.05 -17.95
CA SER A 764 10.05 0.05 -17.05
C SER A 764 8.75 0.37 -17.79
N GLU A 765 8.80 1.23 -18.80
CA GLU A 765 7.63 1.59 -19.59
C GLU A 765 7.08 0.38 -20.35
N VAL A 766 7.96 -0.42 -20.96
CA VAL A 766 7.57 -1.60 -21.73
C VAL A 766 7.04 -2.71 -20.83
N THR A 767 7.67 -2.96 -19.68
CA THR A 767 7.21 -3.98 -18.72
C THR A 767 5.87 -3.58 -18.10
N LEU A 768 5.63 -2.30 -17.84
CA LEU A 768 4.32 -1.78 -17.41
C LEU A 768 3.24 -1.97 -18.49
N ARG A 769 3.57 -1.75 -19.77
CA ARG A 769 2.64 -2.05 -20.88
C ARG A 769 2.32 -3.55 -20.92
N ALA A 770 3.32 -4.42 -20.76
CA ALA A 770 3.11 -5.87 -20.74
C ALA A 770 2.27 -6.31 -19.54
N LYS A 771 2.50 -5.71 -18.35
CA LYS A 771 1.68 -5.92 -17.15
C LYS A 771 0.21 -5.60 -17.41
N ARG A 772 -0.09 -4.46 -18.01
CA ARG A 772 -1.47 -4.03 -18.34
C ARG A 772 -2.22 -4.97 -19.28
N ALA A 773 -1.48 -5.64 -20.17
CA ALA A 773 -2.01 -6.61 -21.14
C ALA A 773 -2.12 -8.04 -20.57
N SER A 774 -1.71 -8.26 -19.31
CA SER A 774 -1.72 -9.59 -18.71
C SER A 774 -3.16 -10.12 -18.52
N PRO A 775 -3.42 -11.40 -18.85
CA PRO A 775 -4.72 -12.03 -18.60
C PRO A 775 -5.04 -12.18 -17.10
N LEU A 776 -4.07 -11.94 -16.22
CA LEU A 776 -4.23 -11.93 -14.76
C LEU A 776 -4.82 -10.61 -14.24
N ILE A 777 -4.97 -9.61 -15.12
CA ILE A 777 -5.73 -8.40 -14.82
C ILE A 777 -7.10 -8.54 -15.48
N GLY A 778 -8.14 -8.67 -14.65
CA GLY A 778 -9.52 -8.81 -15.12
C GLY A 778 -10.07 -7.52 -15.72
N ALA A 779 -11.28 -7.64 -16.28
CA ALA A 779 -12.04 -6.51 -16.79
C ALA A 779 -12.38 -5.54 -15.65
N ALA A 780 -12.39 -4.24 -15.97
CA ALA A 780 -12.75 -3.24 -14.99
C ALA A 780 -14.26 -3.26 -14.75
N VAL A 781 -14.66 -3.14 -13.48
CA VAL A 781 -16.07 -3.09 -13.08
C VAL A 781 -16.32 -1.80 -12.34
N LEU A 782 -17.22 -0.97 -12.87
CA LEU A 782 -17.76 0.17 -12.13
C LEU A 782 -18.85 -0.34 -11.17
N PRO A 783 -18.79 -0.03 -9.86
CA PRO A 783 -19.73 -0.57 -8.89
C PRO A 783 -21.19 -0.22 -9.23
N PRO A 784 -22.18 -0.86 -8.61
CA PRO A 784 -23.57 -0.38 -8.71
C PRO A 784 -23.70 1.05 -8.18
N SER A 785 -24.65 1.79 -8.73
CA SER A 785 -24.97 3.13 -8.23
C SER A 785 -25.28 3.05 -6.73
N PRO A 786 -24.72 3.94 -5.88
CA PRO A 786 -24.94 3.94 -4.44
C PRO A 786 -26.38 4.29 -4.00
N LEU A 787 -27.31 4.40 -4.95
CA LEU A 787 -28.72 4.75 -4.75
C LEU A 787 -29.69 3.59 -5.06
N ARG A 788 -29.19 2.35 -5.16
CA ARG A 788 -30.00 1.12 -5.11
C ARG A 788 -30.03 0.55 -3.71
#